data_AF-A0A5B8RTY2-F1
#
_entry.id   AF-A0A5B8RTY2-F1
#
_cell.length_a   1.000
_cell.length_b   1.000
_cell.length_c   1.000
_cell.angle_alpha   90.00
_cell.angle_beta   90.00
_cell.angle_gamma   90.00
#
_symmetry.space_group_name_H-M   'P 1'
#
loop_
_entity.id
_entity.type
_entity.pdbx_description
1 polymer ?
#
loop_
_entity_poly.entity_id
_entity_poly.type
_entity_poly.pdbx_seq_one_letter_code
_entity_poly.pdbx_strand_id
1 'polypeptide(L)'
;MSTQTPTSPAPDTWPALSTAALRVAFGIIWIVNAAFTWMPSFADNYAGYLRNAADGQPAWSAWWFDTWIAIVEPRADTFLWLTRIATTLLALALLFGFARRTVYVIGALYSLLIWSTAGGFGGPYTIGASNTGVGIIYVLVFAVLIAINHRSGTSPYSVDYFIERKWPAWSWIAEWRERRLSDAPRVAWWAQTGILLGVAAVVFFLVAGLQSSMNVKAPTPAAAAAAVSPLQLMSKEPVKKAFDATLPPLTSDKEVLVTIDVTDEAVEIASGVKYQAWPYGGTVPGPVIHVKQGQMVRVVLANKASMHHSIDFHSAFTPPNTSFADINPGEQIEFTFEAKVPGTFVYHCGTPPVLLHMANGMYGAIIVDPADDPRPKADKEYVLVQSEWYTRQISGNLMGPDFGKMERIQPDIVAFNGVAFQYQDHPLTAEPNERVRLYVVNAGPSLWSAFHVIGAIFDKVYPDGNPKNALSGVSTYSVGPGEGIVFDVVIPDVGNYVFVDHSFAHLEKGAAGSLRIGNPDNFVKPKISKIEGHASAAAAAPPAAAAGPYKFDAERGAQLYTSTCAACHQANGEGLPGAFPPLIKNPAVLAADGTKHIRAILHGVSGEVIDGVSYPSPMPPFGGALSDADVADIANHERTQWGNKAKLVTADEVKAQR
;
A
#
# COMPACT_ATOMS: atom_id res chain seq x y z
N MET A 1 33.00 0.78 -87.76
CA MET A 1 32.54 1.98 -87.01
C MET A 1 31.32 1.54 -86.20
N SER A 2 31.50 1.34 -84.89
CA SER A 2 31.15 2.32 -83.82
C SER A 2 29.63 2.42 -83.66
N THR A 3 28.95 2.25 -82.53
CA THR A 3 29.33 2.15 -81.11
C THR A 3 28.02 1.78 -80.40
N GLN A 4 27.96 0.67 -79.65
CA GLN A 4 26.88 0.46 -78.68
C GLN A 4 27.41 0.87 -77.30
N THR A 5 26.81 1.91 -76.72
CA THR A 5 26.99 2.32 -75.33
C THR A 5 25.79 1.82 -74.54
N PRO A 6 25.93 0.99 -73.50
CA PRO A 6 24.86 0.75 -72.57
C PRO A 6 24.85 1.88 -71.52
N THR A 7 23.81 2.70 -71.51
CA THR A 7 23.56 3.65 -70.41
C THR A 7 23.04 2.86 -69.21
N SER A 8 23.87 2.66 -68.18
CA SER A 8 23.45 2.13 -66.89
C SER A 8 22.37 3.05 -66.28
N PRO A 9 21.28 2.51 -65.68
CA PRO A 9 20.30 3.34 -64.98
C PRO A 9 20.96 4.07 -63.81
N ALA A 10 20.56 5.32 -63.57
CA ALA A 10 21.06 6.11 -62.45
C ALA A 10 20.80 5.35 -61.13
N PRO A 11 21.77 5.31 -60.20
CA PRO A 11 21.63 4.57 -58.96
C PRO A 11 20.45 5.12 -58.14
N ASP A 12 19.54 4.22 -57.76
CA ASP A 12 18.37 4.55 -56.95
C ASP A 12 18.83 5.00 -55.55
N THR A 13 18.67 6.29 -55.25
CA THR A 13 19.11 6.92 -54.00
C THR A 13 18.08 6.77 -52.88
N TRP A 14 16.88 6.28 -53.20
CA TRP A 14 15.76 6.22 -52.28
C TRP A 14 16.01 5.30 -51.07
N PRO A 15 16.64 4.12 -51.23
CA PRO A 15 16.93 3.23 -50.11
C PRO A 15 17.88 3.83 -49.07
N ALA A 16 18.94 4.53 -49.50
CA ALA A 16 19.92 5.13 -48.57
C ALA A 16 19.32 6.29 -47.75
N LEU A 17 18.40 7.03 -48.37
CA LEU A 17 17.78 8.22 -47.81
C LEU A 17 16.58 7.88 -46.90
N SER A 18 15.74 6.92 -47.29
CA SER A 18 14.67 6.38 -46.43
C SER A 18 15.21 5.73 -45.16
N THR A 19 16.34 5.02 -45.26
CA THR A 19 17.05 4.45 -44.11
C THR A 19 17.51 5.53 -43.14
N ALA A 20 18.09 6.62 -43.65
CA ALA A 20 18.55 7.73 -42.83
C ALA A 20 17.37 8.46 -42.16
N ALA A 21 16.27 8.67 -42.89
CA ALA A 21 15.05 9.28 -42.35
C ALA A 21 14.44 8.44 -41.22
N LEU A 22 14.33 7.11 -41.39
CA LEU A 22 13.84 6.21 -40.35
C LEU A 22 14.72 6.25 -39.09
N ARG A 23 16.05 6.21 -39.26
CA ARG A 23 17.02 6.29 -38.17
C ARG A 23 16.89 7.61 -37.40
N VAL A 24 16.80 8.73 -38.11
CA VAL A 24 16.67 10.07 -37.51
C VAL A 24 15.33 10.22 -36.79
N ALA A 25 14.22 9.80 -37.41
CA ALA A 25 12.91 9.81 -36.77
C ALA A 25 12.92 9.00 -35.46
N PHE A 26 13.57 7.83 -35.47
CA PHE A 26 13.75 7.03 -34.27
C PHE A 26 14.66 7.71 -33.23
N GLY A 27 15.74 8.36 -33.66
CA GLY A 27 16.59 9.18 -32.80
C GLY A 27 15.84 10.29 -32.08
N ILE A 28 14.88 10.94 -32.76
CA ILE A 28 14.04 12.00 -32.15
C ILE A 28 13.14 11.42 -31.05
N ILE A 29 12.56 10.23 -31.24
CA ILE A 29 11.81 9.52 -30.19
C ILE A 29 12.71 9.30 -28.96
N TRP A 30 13.97 8.91 -29.17
CA TRP A 30 14.94 8.74 -28.09
C TRP A 30 15.37 10.06 -27.44
N ILE A 31 15.34 11.22 -28.12
CA ILE A 31 15.55 12.53 -27.49
C ILE A 31 14.44 12.82 -26.47
N VAL A 32 13.18 12.60 -26.86
CA VAL A 32 12.04 12.81 -25.96
C VAL A 32 12.15 11.89 -24.75
N ASN A 33 12.51 10.62 -24.97
CA ASN A 33 12.77 9.68 -23.89
C ASN A 33 13.89 10.16 -22.96
N ALA A 34 15.01 10.61 -23.52
CA ALA A 34 16.11 11.17 -22.74
C ALA A 34 15.63 12.37 -21.90
N ALA A 35 14.90 13.32 -22.50
CA ALA A 35 14.38 14.50 -21.79
C ALA A 35 13.53 14.13 -20.56
N PHE A 36 12.69 13.10 -20.64
CA PHE A 36 11.92 12.61 -19.48
C PHE A 36 12.80 12.07 -18.36
N THR A 37 13.88 11.37 -18.68
CA THR A 37 14.80 10.87 -17.63
C THR A 37 15.50 11.98 -16.85
N TRP A 38 15.61 13.18 -17.42
CA TRP A 38 16.24 14.34 -16.78
C TRP A 38 15.26 15.20 -15.96
N MET A 39 13.96 14.88 -15.95
CA MET A 39 12.99 15.58 -15.09
C MET A 39 13.18 15.22 -13.60
N PRO A 40 12.96 16.16 -12.66
CA PRO A 40 13.06 15.88 -11.22
C PRO A 40 12.12 14.75 -10.77
N SER A 41 10.87 14.75 -11.25
CA SER A 41 9.86 13.74 -10.93
C SER A 41 10.22 12.30 -11.35
N PHE A 42 11.11 12.13 -12.32
CA PHE A 42 11.62 10.82 -12.70
C PHE A 42 12.68 10.32 -11.70
N ALA A 43 13.53 11.22 -11.20
CA ALA A 43 14.58 10.90 -10.24
C ALA A 43 14.00 10.48 -8.88
N ASP A 44 13.08 11.28 -8.36
CA ASP A 44 12.53 11.10 -7.00
C ASP A 44 11.75 9.79 -6.83
N ASN A 45 11.33 9.16 -7.95
CA ASN A 45 10.38 8.04 -7.95
C ASN A 45 10.87 6.84 -8.74
N TYR A 46 12.16 6.80 -9.08
CA TYR A 46 12.77 5.78 -9.95
C TYR A 46 12.49 4.34 -9.46
N ALA A 47 12.64 4.08 -8.15
CA ALA A 47 12.34 2.78 -7.54
C ALA A 47 10.82 2.47 -7.48
N GLY A 48 9.98 3.50 -7.30
CA GLY A 48 8.53 3.35 -7.27
C GLY A 48 7.95 2.91 -8.62
N TYR A 49 8.48 3.44 -9.73
CA TYR A 49 8.06 3.02 -11.07
C TYR A 49 8.40 1.56 -11.37
N LEU A 50 9.50 1.04 -10.83
CA LEU A 50 9.92 -0.36 -10.96
C LEU A 50 8.94 -1.30 -10.25
N ARG A 51 8.53 -0.99 -9.01
CA ARG A 51 7.56 -1.79 -8.26
C ARG A 51 6.16 -1.73 -8.87
N ASN A 52 5.71 -0.53 -9.24
CA ASN A 52 4.42 -0.36 -9.88
C ASN A 52 4.35 -1.05 -11.26
N ALA A 53 5.47 -1.19 -11.97
CA ALA A 53 5.51 -1.96 -13.22
C ALA A 53 5.45 -3.48 -12.98
N ALA A 54 5.88 -3.96 -11.81
CA ALA A 54 5.75 -5.35 -11.39
C ALA A 54 4.32 -5.68 -10.93
N ASP A 55 3.65 -4.73 -10.29
CA ASP A 55 2.25 -4.85 -9.86
C ASP A 55 1.31 -5.05 -11.06
N GLY A 56 0.58 -6.18 -11.06
CA GLY A 56 -0.36 -6.54 -12.13
C GLY A 56 0.24 -7.34 -13.30
N GLN A 57 1.54 -7.69 -13.24
CA GLN A 57 2.16 -8.51 -14.28
C GLN A 57 1.75 -9.99 -14.21
N PRO A 58 1.65 -10.68 -15.36
CA PRO A 58 1.38 -12.09 -15.38
C PRO A 58 2.39 -12.89 -14.54
N ALA A 59 1.87 -13.95 -13.95
CA ALA A 59 2.61 -14.84 -13.06
C ALA A 59 3.97 -15.33 -13.60
N TRP A 60 4.10 -15.49 -14.91
CA TRP A 60 5.29 -16.03 -15.57
C TRP A 60 6.43 -15.01 -15.72
N SER A 61 6.17 -13.71 -15.64
CA SER A 61 7.18 -12.65 -15.77
C SER A 61 7.63 -12.06 -14.43
N ALA A 62 6.99 -12.41 -13.31
CA ALA A 62 7.30 -11.86 -11.98
C ALA A 62 8.79 -11.97 -11.61
N TRP A 63 9.37 -13.19 -11.71
CA TRP A 63 10.78 -13.45 -11.37
C TRP A 63 11.76 -12.51 -12.08
N TRP A 64 11.43 -12.08 -13.30
CA TRP A 64 12.25 -11.21 -14.11
C TRP A 64 12.24 -9.78 -13.55
N PHE A 65 11.06 -9.24 -13.22
CA PHE A 65 10.93 -7.94 -12.57
C PHE A 65 11.55 -7.94 -11.17
N ASP A 66 11.34 -8.99 -10.38
CA ASP A 66 11.88 -9.11 -9.02
C ASP A 66 13.42 -9.14 -9.04
N THR A 67 14.01 -9.85 -10.00
CA THR A 67 15.47 -9.86 -10.21
C THR A 67 16.00 -8.45 -10.46
N TRP A 68 15.33 -7.67 -11.32
CA TRP A 68 15.74 -6.31 -11.61
C TRP A 68 15.48 -5.34 -10.47
N ILE A 69 14.38 -5.47 -9.73
CA ILE A 69 14.11 -4.70 -8.51
C ILE A 69 15.23 -4.93 -7.49
N ALA A 70 15.59 -6.19 -7.22
CA ALA A 70 16.66 -6.53 -6.28
C ALA A 70 18.04 -5.98 -6.69
N ILE A 71 18.30 -5.86 -8.00
CA ILE A 71 19.56 -5.29 -8.54
C ILE A 71 19.55 -3.75 -8.47
N VAL A 72 18.42 -3.14 -8.81
CA VAL A 72 18.32 -1.70 -9.04
C VAL A 72 18.04 -0.92 -7.77
N GLU A 73 17.13 -1.40 -6.91
CA GLU A 73 16.67 -0.66 -5.75
C GLU A 73 17.78 -0.31 -4.74
N PRO A 74 18.71 -1.22 -4.37
CA PRO A 74 19.80 -0.89 -3.46
C PRO A 74 20.77 0.17 -4.01
N ARG A 75 20.68 0.48 -5.31
CA ARG A 75 21.57 1.39 -6.03
C ARG A 75 20.80 2.31 -6.98
N ALA A 76 19.58 2.71 -6.60
CA ALA A 76 18.64 3.42 -7.46
C ALA A 76 19.27 4.68 -8.11
N ASP A 77 20.03 5.47 -7.34
CA ASP A 77 20.72 6.66 -7.84
C ASP A 77 21.75 6.35 -8.94
N THR A 78 22.48 5.24 -8.80
CA THR A 78 23.48 4.83 -9.79
C THR A 78 22.79 4.42 -11.09
N PHE A 79 21.73 3.64 -10.99
CA PHE A 79 20.95 3.20 -12.16
C PHE A 79 20.21 4.35 -12.84
N LEU A 80 19.69 5.32 -12.08
CA LEU A 80 19.12 6.56 -12.60
C LEU A 80 20.12 7.31 -13.50
N TRP A 81 21.35 7.52 -13.00
CA TRP A 81 22.39 8.19 -13.79
C TRP A 81 22.81 7.39 -15.01
N LEU A 82 22.94 6.07 -14.89
CA LEU A 82 23.21 5.18 -16.02
C LEU A 82 22.11 5.26 -17.09
N THR A 83 20.83 5.26 -16.69
CA THR A 83 19.69 5.39 -17.59
C THR A 83 19.70 6.73 -18.31
N ARG A 84 19.96 7.85 -17.61
CA ARG A 84 20.08 9.19 -18.21
C ARG A 84 21.16 9.25 -19.28
N ILE A 85 22.36 8.77 -18.93
CA ILE A 85 23.51 8.79 -19.83
C ILE A 85 23.24 7.89 -21.04
N ALA A 86 22.76 6.67 -20.82
CA ALA A 86 22.52 5.70 -21.89
C ALA A 86 21.45 6.18 -22.87
N THR A 87 20.31 6.69 -22.40
CA THR A 87 19.23 7.22 -23.25
C THR A 87 19.69 8.43 -24.07
N THR A 88 20.40 9.38 -23.46
CA THR A 88 20.97 10.55 -24.15
C THR A 88 21.99 10.14 -25.22
N LEU A 89 22.93 9.24 -24.90
CA LEU A 89 23.94 8.79 -25.86
C LEU A 89 23.31 8.04 -27.05
N LEU A 90 22.30 7.21 -26.78
CA LEU A 90 21.59 6.45 -27.82
C LEU A 90 20.79 7.39 -28.75
N ALA A 91 20.14 8.41 -28.19
CA ALA A 91 19.45 9.43 -28.96
C ALA A 91 20.40 10.16 -29.93
N LEU A 92 21.53 10.64 -29.42
CA LEU A 92 22.52 11.35 -30.22
C LEU A 92 23.13 10.45 -31.29
N ALA A 93 23.48 9.21 -30.95
CA ALA A 93 24.07 8.27 -31.90
C ALA A 93 23.12 7.89 -33.05
N LEU A 94 21.82 7.77 -32.75
CA LEU A 94 20.77 7.54 -33.77
C LEU A 94 20.59 8.75 -34.70
N LEU A 95 20.54 9.96 -34.17
CA LEU A 95 20.40 11.17 -34.99
C LEU A 95 21.56 11.30 -35.98
N PHE A 96 22.78 11.20 -35.48
CA PHE A 96 23.98 11.43 -36.28
C PHE A 96 24.42 10.21 -37.08
N GLY A 97 23.91 9.01 -36.77
CA GLY A 97 24.36 7.77 -37.40
C GLY A 97 25.82 7.48 -37.05
N PHE A 98 26.08 7.32 -35.75
CA PHE A 98 27.39 7.03 -35.19
C PHE A 98 27.44 5.58 -34.67
N ALA A 99 28.52 4.86 -34.98
CA ALA A 99 28.76 3.48 -34.61
C ALA A 99 27.55 2.56 -34.84
N ARG A 100 26.86 2.72 -35.98
CA ARG A 100 25.50 2.18 -36.21
C ARG A 100 25.35 0.70 -35.89
N ARG A 101 26.25 -0.17 -36.34
CA ARG A 101 26.23 -1.60 -35.97
C ARG A 101 26.19 -1.79 -34.45
N THR A 102 27.13 -1.17 -33.76
CA THR A 102 27.27 -1.31 -32.30
C THR A 102 26.09 -0.68 -31.58
N VAL A 103 25.69 0.52 -31.98
CA VAL A 103 24.59 1.30 -31.38
C VAL A 103 23.24 0.63 -31.59
N TYR A 104 22.99 -0.02 -32.74
CA TYR A 104 21.72 -0.71 -32.95
C TYR A 104 21.63 -2.00 -32.12
N VAL A 105 22.75 -2.72 -31.97
CA VAL A 105 22.80 -3.91 -31.11
C VAL A 105 22.66 -3.52 -29.64
N ILE A 106 23.45 -2.55 -29.17
CA ILE A 106 23.36 -2.04 -27.81
C ILE A 106 21.97 -1.44 -27.56
N GLY A 107 21.42 -0.69 -28.50
CA GLY A 107 20.08 -0.11 -28.41
C GLY A 107 18.99 -1.17 -28.31
N ALA A 108 19.07 -2.26 -29.09
CA ALA A 108 18.15 -3.39 -28.97
C ALA A 108 18.27 -4.09 -27.61
N LEU A 109 19.50 -4.39 -27.16
CA LEU A 109 19.76 -5.01 -25.86
C LEU A 109 19.31 -4.10 -24.69
N TYR A 110 19.56 -2.80 -24.81
CA TYR A 110 19.13 -1.80 -23.84
C TYR A 110 17.61 -1.64 -23.84
N SER A 111 16.95 -1.78 -25.00
CA SER A 111 15.49 -1.77 -25.07
C SER A 111 14.87 -3.02 -24.44
N LEU A 112 15.52 -4.19 -24.57
CA LEU A 112 15.17 -5.40 -23.81
C LEU A 112 15.41 -5.21 -22.30
N LEU A 113 16.47 -4.50 -21.93
CA LEU A 113 16.77 -4.17 -20.53
C LEU A 113 15.74 -3.20 -19.94
N ILE A 114 15.36 -2.13 -20.65
CA ILE A 114 14.33 -1.19 -20.20
C ILE A 114 12.95 -1.86 -20.17
N TRP A 115 12.67 -2.78 -21.09
CA TRP A 115 11.48 -3.66 -21.05
C TRP A 115 11.37 -4.47 -19.75
N SER A 116 12.48 -4.61 -19.02
CA SER A 116 12.61 -5.37 -17.77
C SER A 116 12.58 -4.50 -16.51
N THR A 117 12.46 -3.18 -16.69
CA THR A 117 12.41 -2.19 -15.61
C THR A 117 11.15 -1.34 -15.79
N ALA A 118 11.04 -0.14 -15.19
CA ALA A 118 9.87 0.77 -15.16
C ALA A 118 9.05 1.01 -16.46
N GLY A 119 9.35 0.37 -17.60
CA GLY A 119 8.59 0.40 -18.86
C GLY A 119 8.07 -0.96 -19.39
N GLY A 120 7.96 -2.02 -18.58
CA GLY A 120 7.56 -3.37 -19.02
C GLY A 120 6.06 -3.71 -18.90
N PHE A 121 5.47 -4.27 -19.96
CA PHE A 121 4.10 -4.82 -20.09
C PHE A 121 2.92 -3.93 -19.63
N GLY A 122 2.67 -2.85 -20.38
CA GLY A 122 1.30 -2.38 -20.55
C GLY A 122 0.64 -3.20 -21.65
N GLY A 123 -0.23 -4.16 -21.30
CA GLY A 123 -1.26 -4.63 -22.22
C GLY A 123 -2.11 -3.45 -22.72
N PRO A 124 -2.96 -3.63 -23.74
CA PRO A 124 -3.77 -2.53 -24.23
C PRO A 124 -4.69 -2.07 -23.09
N TYR A 125 -4.69 -0.76 -22.82
CA TYR A 125 -5.61 -0.04 -21.93
C TYR A 125 -5.32 -0.05 -20.41
N THR A 126 -4.29 0.69 -19.95
CA THR A 126 -4.48 1.55 -18.77
C THR A 126 -3.89 2.94 -19.00
N ILE A 127 -4.68 3.93 -18.60
CA ILE A 127 -4.43 5.35 -18.81
C ILE A 127 -3.34 5.78 -17.83
N GLY A 128 -2.13 6.01 -18.34
CA GLY A 128 -1.34 7.17 -17.95
C GLY A 128 0.04 6.95 -17.40
N ALA A 129 0.52 5.71 -17.30
CA ALA A 129 1.96 5.47 -17.26
C ALA A 129 2.62 6.27 -18.41
N SER A 130 3.91 6.60 -18.32
CA SER A 130 4.72 7.00 -19.48
C SER A 130 4.88 5.83 -20.45
N ASN A 131 3.74 5.28 -20.88
CA ASN A 131 3.55 4.05 -21.59
C ASN A 131 3.79 4.34 -23.06
N THR A 132 5.06 4.38 -23.42
CA THR A 132 5.41 3.78 -24.69
C THR A 132 5.68 2.31 -24.40
N GLY A 133 4.64 1.47 -24.50
CA GLY A 133 4.68 0.01 -24.61
C GLY A 133 5.43 -0.42 -25.88
N VAL A 134 6.70 -0.03 -25.96
CA VAL A 134 7.49 0.02 -27.18
C VAL A 134 8.87 -0.58 -26.91
N GLY A 135 9.17 -1.18 -25.74
CA GLY A 135 10.44 -1.91 -25.54
C GLY A 135 10.65 -2.98 -26.62
N ILE A 136 9.65 -3.84 -26.83
CA ILE A 136 9.66 -4.84 -27.91
C ILE A 136 9.61 -4.16 -29.29
N ILE A 137 8.82 -3.10 -29.46
CA ILE A 137 8.75 -2.39 -30.75
C ILE A 137 10.08 -1.68 -31.08
N TYR A 138 10.82 -1.16 -30.10
CA TYR A 138 12.15 -0.58 -30.24
C TYR A 138 13.13 -1.67 -30.62
N VAL A 139 13.04 -2.85 -30.01
CA VAL A 139 13.81 -4.03 -30.44
C VAL A 139 13.49 -4.37 -31.89
N LEU A 140 12.23 -4.35 -32.30
CA LEU A 140 11.82 -4.60 -33.69
C LEU A 140 12.31 -3.49 -34.65
N VAL A 141 12.23 -2.22 -34.26
CA VAL A 141 12.74 -1.08 -35.04
C VAL A 141 14.26 -1.16 -35.16
N PHE A 142 14.98 -1.49 -34.09
CA PHE A 142 16.42 -1.75 -34.13
C PHE A 142 16.74 -2.97 -35.01
N ALA A 143 15.96 -4.05 -34.95
CA ALA A 143 16.12 -5.22 -35.82
C ALA A 143 15.90 -4.86 -37.30
N VAL A 144 14.91 -4.03 -37.60
CA VAL A 144 14.68 -3.47 -38.94
C VAL A 144 15.85 -2.59 -39.36
N LEU A 145 16.34 -1.70 -38.50
CA LEU A 145 17.52 -0.88 -38.78
C LEU A 145 18.78 -1.73 -39.01
N ILE A 146 18.96 -2.82 -38.27
CA ILE A 146 20.04 -3.80 -38.46
C ILE A 146 19.89 -4.50 -39.81
N ALA A 147 18.70 -5.00 -40.15
CA ALA A 147 18.43 -5.70 -41.40
C ALA A 147 18.65 -4.77 -42.61
N ILE A 148 18.20 -3.53 -42.52
CA ILE A 148 18.41 -2.51 -43.54
C ILE A 148 19.90 -2.15 -43.64
N ASN A 149 20.60 -1.92 -42.52
CA ASN A 149 22.02 -1.61 -42.53
C ASN A 149 22.86 -2.75 -43.12
N HIS A 150 22.48 -4.00 -42.81
CA HIS A 150 23.11 -5.20 -43.38
C HIS A 150 22.90 -5.31 -44.90
N ARG A 151 21.76 -4.84 -45.43
CA ARG A 151 21.43 -4.90 -46.86
C ARG A 151 21.97 -3.73 -47.68
N SER A 152 21.96 -2.52 -47.11
CA SER A 152 22.23 -1.26 -47.84
C SER A 152 23.64 -0.71 -47.65
N GLY A 153 24.36 -1.12 -46.59
CA GLY A 153 25.73 -0.66 -46.31
C GLY A 153 25.82 0.79 -45.82
N THR A 154 27.01 1.39 -45.95
CA THR A 154 27.31 2.74 -45.43
C THR A 154 26.45 3.81 -46.10
N SER A 155 25.79 4.64 -45.29
CA SER A 155 24.95 5.74 -45.79
C SER A 155 25.73 7.06 -45.77
N PRO A 156 25.72 7.87 -46.85
CA PRO A 156 26.37 9.18 -46.88
C PRO A 156 25.74 10.20 -45.91
N TYR A 157 24.59 9.86 -45.32
CA TYR A 157 23.87 10.64 -44.30
C TYR A 157 24.15 10.13 -42.88
N SER A 158 25.40 9.71 -42.61
CA SER A 158 25.85 9.24 -41.30
C SER A 158 27.23 9.77 -40.98
N VAL A 159 27.53 10.00 -39.70
CA VAL A 159 28.88 10.34 -39.23
C VAL A 159 29.86 9.20 -39.52
N ASP A 160 29.41 7.95 -39.43
CA ASP A 160 30.20 6.76 -39.78
C ASP A 160 30.82 6.86 -41.18
N TYR A 161 30.08 7.34 -42.17
CA TYR A 161 30.58 7.53 -43.54
C TYR A 161 31.79 8.49 -43.61
N PHE A 162 31.76 9.58 -42.85
CA PHE A 162 32.86 10.55 -42.83
C PHE A 162 34.07 10.01 -42.08
N ILE A 163 33.85 9.26 -40.99
CA ILE A 163 34.91 8.61 -40.23
C ILE A 163 35.58 7.53 -41.09
N GLU A 164 34.82 6.64 -41.73
CA GLU A 164 35.35 5.54 -42.55
C GLU A 164 36.10 6.01 -43.80
N ARG A 165 35.82 7.22 -44.29
CA ARG A 165 36.59 7.84 -45.37
C ARG A 165 38.02 8.15 -44.94
N LYS A 166 38.22 8.57 -43.69
CA LYS A 166 39.53 8.92 -43.12
C LYS A 166 40.19 7.75 -42.40
N TRP A 167 39.40 6.89 -41.78
CA TRP A 167 39.84 5.76 -40.96
C TRP A 167 39.07 4.49 -41.35
N PRO A 168 39.56 3.72 -42.34
CA PRO A 168 38.86 2.55 -42.87
C PRO A 168 38.54 1.46 -41.83
N ALA A 169 39.34 1.35 -40.77
CA ALA A 169 39.15 0.35 -39.71
C ALA A 169 37.88 0.60 -38.86
N TRP A 170 37.31 1.81 -38.90
CA TRP A 170 36.06 2.14 -38.19
C TRP A 170 34.86 1.28 -38.67
N SER A 171 34.93 0.77 -39.90
CA SER A 171 33.92 -0.14 -40.46
C SER A 171 33.70 -1.39 -39.60
N TRP A 172 34.68 -1.83 -38.80
CA TRP A 172 34.51 -2.95 -37.86
C TRP A 172 33.48 -2.64 -36.75
N ILE A 173 33.36 -1.38 -36.34
CA ILE A 173 32.46 -0.91 -35.29
C ILE A 173 31.12 -0.46 -35.87
N ALA A 174 31.13 0.12 -37.06
CA ALA A 174 29.97 0.75 -37.69
C ALA A 174 29.18 -0.18 -38.63
N GLU A 175 29.80 -1.21 -39.21
CA GLU A 175 29.23 -1.98 -40.33
C GLU A 175 29.35 -3.51 -40.18
N TRP A 176 28.46 -4.24 -40.85
CA TRP A 176 28.38 -5.72 -40.81
C TRP A 176 29.05 -6.42 -41.99
N ARG A 177 29.38 -5.70 -43.08
CA ARG A 177 30.02 -6.24 -44.29
C ARG A 177 31.32 -5.52 -44.61
N GLU A 178 32.20 -6.18 -45.36
CA GLU A 178 33.39 -5.55 -45.94
C GLU A 178 33.03 -4.32 -46.78
N ARG A 179 33.85 -3.28 -46.57
CA ARG A 179 33.73 -1.90 -47.04
C ARG A 179 33.08 -1.75 -48.42
N ARG A 180 31.84 -1.25 -48.46
CA ARG A 180 31.21 -0.62 -49.63
C ARG A 180 30.76 0.78 -49.26
N LEU A 181 31.61 1.77 -49.54
CA LEU A 181 31.17 3.17 -49.54
C LEU A 181 30.18 3.31 -50.69
N SER A 182 28.92 3.67 -50.39
CA SER A 182 27.94 3.84 -51.46
C SER A 182 28.37 5.04 -52.32
N ASP A 183 28.50 4.85 -53.63
CA ASP A 183 28.69 5.94 -54.59
C ASP A 183 27.38 6.68 -54.91
N ALA A 184 26.36 6.55 -54.05
CA ALA A 184 25.04 7.14 -54.24
C ALA A 184 25.18 8.68 -54.34
N PRO A 185 24.78 9.29 -55.47
CA PRO A 185 24.88 10.73 -55.64
C PRO A 185 24.02 11.45 -54.59
N ARG A 186 24.52 12.59 -54.08
CA ARG A 186 23.77 13.42 -53.14
C ARG A 186 22.45 13.84 -53.79
N VAL A 187 21.34 13.52 -53.13
CA VAL A 187 20.00 13.83 -53.63
C VAL A 187 19.80 15.36 -53.69
N ALA A 188 19.17 15.84 -54.76
CA ALA A 188 18.92 17.26 -54.98
C ALA A 188 18.09 17.88 -53.83
N TRP A 189 18.42 19.11 -53.45
CA TRP A 189 17.89 19.79 -52.26
C TRP A 189 16.36 19.85 -52.18
N TRP A 190 15.66 19.92 -53.32
CA TRP A 190 14.20 19.97 -53.37
C TRP A 190 13.53 18.63 -52.97
N ALA A 191 14.17 17.49 -53.23
CA ALA A 191 13.71 16.20 -52.73
C ALA A 191 14.01 16.02 -51.23
N GLN A 192 15.05 16.70 -50.70
CA GLN A 192 15.32 16.76 -49.26
C GLN A 192 14.22 17.51 -48.50
N THR A 193 13.61 18.54 -49.10
CA THR A 193 12.50 19.30 -48.51
C THR A 193 11.26 18.44 -48.25
N GLY A 194 10.87 17.59 -49.19
CA GLY A 194 9.71 16.67 -49.01
C GLY A 194 9.93 15.68 -47.86
N ILE A 195 11.17 15.26 -47.64
CA ILE A 195 11.55 14.33 -46.56
C ILE A 195 11.66 15.05 -45.23
N LEU A 196 12.24 16.26 -45.21
CA LEU A 196 12.27 17.09 -44.01
C LEU A 196 10.86 17.43 -43.56
N LEU A 197 9.94 17.70 -44.49
CA LEU A 197 8.51 17.87 -44.19
C LEU A 197 7.84 16.58 -43.73
N GLY A 198 8.19 15.42 -44.31
CA GLY A 198 7.69 14.12 -43.86
C GLY A 198 8.17 13.75 -42.45
N VAL A 199 9.45 13.96 -42.16
CA VAL A 199 10.03 13.80 -40.80
C VAL A 199 9.42 14.82 -39.85
N ALA A 200 9.27 16.09 -40.25
CA ALA A 200 8.62 17.10 -39.43
C ALA A 200 7.14 16.77 -39.15
N ALA A 201 6.42 16.19 -40.11
CA ALA A 201 5.04 15.72 -39.91
C ALA A 201 4.98 14.52 -38.97
N VAL A 202 5.87 13.54 -39.11
CA VAL A 202 5.98 12.39 -38.18
C VAL A 202 6.33 12.87 -36.78
N VAL A 203 7.29 13.80 -36.64
CA VAL A 203 7.65 14.43 -35.37
C VAL A 203 6.48 15.23 -34.79
N PHE A 204 5.75 15.99 -35.62
CA PHE A 204 4.56 16.72 -35.21
C PHE A 204 3.47 15.77 -34.69
N PHE A 205 3.17 14.67 -35.39
CA PHE A 205 2.18 13.69 -34.93
C PHE A 205 2.64 12.90 -33.70
N LEU A 206 3.94 12.63 -33.56
CA LEU A 206 4.51 12.02 -32.34
C LEU A 206 4.45 12.98 -31.14
N VAL A 207 4.74 14.28 -31.34
CA VAL A 207 4.66 15.32 -30.31
C VAL A 207 3.21 15.67 -29.95
N ALA A 208 2.30 15.74 -30.94
CA ALA A 208 0.87 15.93 -30.70
C ALA A 208 0.23 14.71 -30.02
N GLY A 209 0.66 13.49 -30.38
CA GLY A 209 0.31 12.26 -29.66
C GLY A 209 0.85 12.24 -28.23
N LEU A 210 2.03 12.84 -27.99
CA LEU A 210 2.59 13.05 -26.66
C LEU A 210 1.65 13.87 -25.78
N GLN A 211 1.07 14.94 -26.33
CA GLN A 211 0.11 15.82 -25.62
C GLN A 211 -1.18 15.07 -25.22
N SER A 212 -1.62 14.08 -26.01
CA SER A 212 -2.72 13.18 -25.64
C SER A 212 -2.30 12.15 -24.59
N SER A 213 -1.06 11.65 -24.61
CA SER A 213 -0.54 10.72 -23.60
C SER A 213 -0.20 11.39 -22.27
N MET A 214 0.13 12.68 -22.27
CA MET A 214 0.36 13.48 -21.06
C MET A 214 -0.94 13.86 -20.33
N ASN A 215 -2.10 13.79 -21.00
CA ASN A 215 -3.42 14.06 -20.40
C ASN A 215 -4.08 12.81 -19.78
N VAL A 216 -3.31 11.73 -19.66
CA VAL A 216 -3.75 10.39 -19.25
C VAL A 216 -2.88 10.06 -18.01
N LYS A 217 -3.48 9.86 -16.82
CA LYS A 217 -2.80 9.88 -15.49
C LYS A 217 -2.19 8.54 -15.03
N ALA A 218 -0.86 8.43 -14.93
CA ALA A 218 -0.17 7.25 -14.34
C ALA A 218 -0.66 6.98 -12.91
N PRO A 219 -0.44 5.78 -12.36
CA PRO A 219 -0.23 5.65 -10.91
C PRO A 219 0.88 6.62 -10.56
N THR A 220 0.52 7.73 -9.93
CA THR A 220 1.49 8.73 -9.50
C THR A 220 2.35 8.12 -8.39
N PRO A 221 3.52 8.69 -8.09
CA PRO A 221 4.25 8.33 -6.88
C PRO A 221 3.40 8.40 -5.61
N ALA A 222 2.42 9.30 -5.60
CA ALA A 222 1.41 9.35 -4.55
C ALA A 222 0.54 8.08 -4.52
N ALA A 223 0.17 7.50 -5.66
CA ALA A 223 -0.57 6.24 -5.73
C ALA A 223 0.25 5.04 -5.23
N ALA A 224 1.55 4.97 -5.54
CA ALA A 224 2.43 3.91 -5.02
C ALA A 224 2.63 4.02 -3.50
N ALA A 225 2.88 5.23 -2.99
CA ALA A 225 2.99 5.47 -1.54
C ALA A 225 1.66 5.21 -0.79
N ALA A 226 0.53 5.44 -1.46
CA ALA A 226 -0.81 5.14 -0.93
C ALA A 226 -1.15 3.64 -0.93
N ALA A 227 -0.46 2.81 -1.70
CA ALA A 227 -0.73 1.37 -1.76
C ALA A 227 -0.15 0.59 -0.56
N VAL A 228 0.86 1.14 0.11
CA VAL A 228 1.49 0.51 1.27
C VAL A 228 0.63 0.70 2.51
N SER A 229 0.13 -0.41 3.08
CA SER A 229 -0.67 -0.37 4.31
C SER A 229 0.25 -0.36 5.54
N PRO A 230 -0.02 0.49 6.55
CA PRO A 230 0.71 0.49 7.82
C PRO A 230 0.66 -0.87 8.53
N LEU A 231 -0.44 -1.62 8.40
CA LEU A 231 -0.56 -2.95 9.02
C LEU A 231 0.36 -3.99 8.38
N GLN A 232 0.78 -3.81 7.13
CA GLN A 232 1.80 -4.65 6.49
C GLN A 232 3.21 -4.33 6.99
N LEU A 233 3.44 -3.11 7.49
CA LEU A 233 4.73 -2.66 8.05
C LEU A 233 4.85 -2.93 9.55
N MET A 234 3.77 -3.41 10.17
CA MET A 234 3.67 -3.66 11.60
C MET A 234 4.69 -4.72 12.06
N SER A 235 5.30 -4.48 13.21
CA SER A 235 6.16 -5.44 13.89
C SER A 235 5.37 -6.65 14.39
N LYS A 236 6.05 -7.79 14.53
CA LYS A 236 5.49 -8.98 15.18
C LYS A 236 5.48 -8.89 16.70
N GLU A 237 6.22 -7.95 17.28
CA GLU A 237 6.20 -7.72 18.73
C GLU A 237 4.97 -6.90 19.12
N PRO A 238 4.39 -7.13 20.31
CA PRO A 238 3.31 -6.29 20.84
C PRO A 238 3.71 -4.81 20.92
N VAL A 239 2.72 -3.91 20.84
CA VAL A 239 2.93 -2.49 21.14
C VAL A 239 3.58 -2.35 22.52
N LYS A 240 4.61 -1.50 22.65
CA LYS A 240 5.38 -1.42 23.91
C LYS A 240 4.58 -0.84 25.06
N LYS A 241 3.73 0.14 24.77
CA LYS A 241 2.90 0.84 25.74
C LYS A 241 1.59 1.25 25.08
N ALA A 242 0.48 0.70 25.56
CA ALA A 242 -0.84 1.15 25.15
C ALA A 242 -1.18 2.51 25.78
N PHE A 243 -2.09 3.25 25.13
CA PHE A 243 -2.75 4.41 25.69
C PHE A 243 -3.55 3.97 26.94
N ASP A 244 -3.41 4.70 28.04
CA ASP A 244 -4.15 4.41 29.27
C ASP A 244 -5.62 4.77 29.07
N ALA A 245 -6.48 3.76 29.00
CA ALA A 245 -7.91 3.97 28.84
C ALA A 245 -8.59 4.40 30.14
N THR A 246 -7.92 4.37 31.30
CA THR A 246 -8.58 4.65 32.58
C THR A 246 -9.15 6.07 32.61
N LEU A 247 -10.40 6.22 33.04
CA LEU A 247 -11.01 7.54 33.21
C LEU A 247 -10.18 8.34 34.24
N PRO A 248 -9.69 9.56 33.89
CA PRO A 248 -8.98 10.40 34.84
C PRO A 248 -9.84 10.74 36.07
N PRO A 249 -9.25 10.96 37.25
CA PRO A 249 -10.01 11.28 38.44
C PRO A 249 -10.76 12.60 38.29
N LEU A 250 -11.97 12.66 38.85
CA LEU A 250 -12.78 13.88 38.92
C LEU A 250 -12.19 14.84 39.96
N THR A 251 -12.03 16.12 39.61
CA THR A 251 -11.68 17.16 40.58
C THR A 251 -12.91 17.69 41.32
N SER A 252 -12.72 18.07 42.58
CA SER A 252 -13.73 18.76 43.41
C SER A 252 -13.81 20.27 43.17
N ASP A 253 -12.91 20.83 42.36
CA ASP A 253 -12.83 22.27 42.12
C ASP A 253 -14.05 22.78 41.35
N LYS A 254 -14.47 24.03 41.61
CA LYS A 254 -15.59 24.63 40.86
C LYS A 254 -15.22 24.99 39.42
N GLU A 255 -13.95 25.29 39.20
CA GLU A 255 -13.35 25.57 37.90
C GLU A 255 -12.24 24.56 37.64
N VAL A 256 -12.29 23.89 36.48
CA VAL A 256 -11.31 22.91 36.04
C VAL A 256 -10.45 23.55 34.95
N LEU A 257 -9.16 23.72 35.24
CA LEU A 257 -8.19 24.22 34.28
C LEU A 257 -7.75 23.09 33.35
N VAL A 258 -7.93 23.30 32.05
CA VAL A 258 -7.50 22.41 30.98
C VAL A 258 -6.44 23.14 30.17
N THR A 259 -5.19 22.71 30.27
CA THR A 259 -4.09 23.24 29.46
C THR A 259 -3.72 22.23 28.39
N ILE A 260 -3.79 22.63 27.11
CA ILE A 260 -3.50 21.76 25.97
C ILE A 260 -2.48 22.48 25.08
N ASP A 261 -1.36 21.80 24.84
CA ASP A 261 -0.40 22.20 23.82
C ASP A 261 -0.72 21.48 22.51
N VAL A 262 -0.74 22.20 21.38
CA VAL A 262 -0.78 21.60 20.05
C VAL A 262 0.65 21.42 19.56
N THR A 263 1.04 20.23 19.12
CA THR A 263 2.39 19.91 18.65
C THR A 263 2.39 19.18 17.31
N ASP A 264 3.53 19.17 16.62
CA ASP A 264 3.80 18.30 15.47
C ASP A 264 4.68 17.13 15.92
N GLU A 265 4.14 15.91 15.95
CA GLU A 265 4.84 14.76 16.53
C GLU A 265 4.65 13.47 15.74
N ALA A 266 5.67 12.61 15.78
CA ALA A 266 5.59 11.26 15.24
C ALA A 266 5.04 10.29 16.30
N VAL A 267 3.77 9.92 16.19
CA VAL A 267 3.07 9.01 17.11
C VAL A 267 3.06 7.59 16.57
N GLU A 268 3.04 6.58 17.45
CA GLU A 268 2.90 5.18 17.05
C GLU A 268 1.41 4.89 16.73
N ILE A 269 1.11 4.31 15.56
CA ILE A 269 -0.27 4.02 15.11
C ILE A 269 -0.55 2.51 14.94
N ALA A 270 0.52 1.72 14.87
CA ALA A 270 0.54 0.27 14.97
C ALA A 270 1.93 -0.13 15.48
N SER A 271 2.11 -1.35 16.00
CA SER A 271 3.41 -1.77 16.57
C SER A 271 4.57 -1.53 15.60
N GLY A 272 5.53 -0.67 15.97
CA GLY A 272 6.70 -0.35 15.14
C GLY A 272 6.42 0.55 13.94
N VAL A 273 5.22 1.11 13.79
CA VAL A 273 4.81 2.00 12.69
C VAL A 273 4.41 3.35 13.25
N LYS A 274 5.05 4.40 12.74
CA LYS A 274 4.82 5.78 13.18
C LYS A 274 4.03 6.57 12.15
N TYR A 275 3.37 7.62 12.61
CA TYR A 275 2.63 8.57 11.79
C TYR A 275 2.99 10.00 12.19
N GLN A 276 3.21 10.88 11.21
CA GLN A 276 3.40 12.31 11.46
C GLN A 276 2.04 12.98 11.75
N ALA A 277 1.71 13.07 13.03
CA ALA A 277 0.43 13.55 13.56
C ALA A 277 0.50 14.98 14.07
N TRP A 278 -0.69 15.54 14.37
CA TRP A 278 -0.89 16.83 15.00
C TRP A 278 -1.61 16.64 16.35
N PRO A 279 -0.96 16.07 17.37
CA PRO A 279 -1.67 15.77 18.62
C PRO A 279 -2.01 17.00 19.44
N TYR A 280 -3.11 16.89 20.19
CA TYR A 280 -3.33 17.68 21.40
C TYR A 280 -2.59 17.01 22.55
N GLY A 281 -1.71 17.73 23.25
CA GLY A 281 -0.99 17.22 24.42
C GLY A 281 0.06 16.14 24.12
N GLY A 282 0.54 16.04 22.88
CA GLY A 282 1.57 15.07 22.47
C GLY A 282 1.07 13.63 22.28
N THR A 283 -0.24 13.38 22.41
CA THR A 283 -0.85 12.05 22.23
C THR A 283 -2.04 12.09 21.28
N VAL A 284 -2.36 10.93 20.71
CA VAL A 284 -3.61 10.73 19.95
C VAL A 284 -4.34 9.51 20.53
N PRO A 285 -5.55 9.67 21.09
CA PRO A 285 -6.28 10.93 21.27
C PRO A 285 -5.55 11.90 22.22
N GLY A 286 -6.00 13.15 22.23
CA GLY A 286 -5.58 14.14 23.22
C GLY A 286 -6.04 13.78 24.63
N PRO A 287 -5.63 14.58 25.64
CA PRO A 287 -5.99 14.34 27.04
C PRO A 287 -7.48 14.14 27.25
N VAL A 288 -7.85 13.09 27.99
CA VAL A 288 -9.24 12.91 28.43
C VAL A 288 -9.53 13.94 29.51
N ILE A 289 -10.61 14.70 29.33
CA ILE A 289 -11.05 15.72 30.29
C ILE A 289 -12.23 15.12 31.07
N HIS A 290 -12.16 15.16 32.39
CA HIS A 290 -13.23 14.65 33.26
C HIS A 290 -13.74 15.77 34.17
N VAL A 291 -15.01 16.13 33.98
CA VAL A 291 -15.69 17.19 34.73
C VAL A 291 -17.07 16.71 35.16
N LYS A 292 -17.69 17.46 36.06
CA LYS A 292 -19.05 17.26 36.52
C LYS A 292 -19.94 18.36 35.96
N GLN A 293 -21.18 18.02 35.66
CA GLN A 293 -22.21 18.97 35.23
C GLN A 293 -22.27 20.17 36.19
N GLY A 294 -22.22 21.37 35.63
CA GLY A 294 -22.21 22.65 36.35
C GLY A 294 -20.82 23.17 36.74
N GLN A 295 -19.73 22.40 36.53
CA GLN A 295 -18.38 22.94 36.66
C GLN A 295 -18.03 23.88 35.50
N MET A 296 -17.22 24.89 35.81
CA MET A 296 -16.60 25.76 34.79
C MET A 296 -15.36 25.08 34.24
N VAL A 297 -15.21 25.06 32.92
CA VAL A 297 -14.05 24.50 32.23
C VAL A 297 -13.28 25.66 31.63
N ARG A 298 -12.12 25.97 32.20
CA ARG A 298 -11.22 27.02 31.73
C ARG A 298 -10.16 26.40 30.85
N VAL A 299 -10.22 26.67 29.55
CA VAL A 299 -9.33 26.09 28.55
C VAL A 299 -8.23 27.10 28.23
N VAL A 300 -6.99 26.63 28.28
CA VAL A 300 -5.80 27.31 27.77
C VAL A 300 -5.22 26.45 26.65
N LEU A 301 -5.42 26.86 25.42
CA LEU A 301 -4.87 26.19 24.24
C LEU A 301 -3.66 26.98 23.76
N ALA A 302 -2.48 26.34 23.69
CA ALA A 302 -1.27 26.94 23.17
C ALA A 302 -0.82 26.21 21.89
N ASN A 303 -0.61 26.94 20.81
CA ASN A 303 -0.18 26.36 19.54
C ASN A 303 1.36 26.38 19.44
N LYS A 304 1.98 25.22 19.65
CA LYS A 304 3.42 25.01 19.50
C LYS A 304 3.77 24.29 18.19
N ALA A 305 2.77 24.02 17.35
CA ALA A 305 2.93 23.39 16.04
C ALA A 305 3.27 24.42 14.95
N SER A 306 3.47 23.93 13.73
CA SER A 306 3.90 24.73 12.57
C SER A 306 2.77 25.37 11.77
N MET A 307 1.51 25.03 12.04
CA MET A 307 0.34 25.59 11.37
C MET A 307 -0.71 26.09 12.37
N HIS A 308 -1.70 26.85 11.89
CA HIS A 308 -2.78 27.37 12.73
C HIS A 308 -3.75 26.25 13.12
N HIS A 309 -4.30 26.36 14.32
CA HIS A 309 -5.16 25.36 14.93
C HIS A 309 -6.22 26.02 15.81
N SER A 310 -7.33 25.34 16.06
CA SER A 310 -8.35 25.73 17.02
C SER A 310 -8.72 24.53 17.89
N ILE A 311 -9.77 24.65 18.71
CA ILE A 311 -10.37 23.52 19.44
C ILE A 311 -11.87 23.80 19.57
N ASP A 312 -12.69 22.83 19.20
CA ASP A 312 -14.15 22.80 19.28
C ASP A 312 -14.54 21.75 20.32
N PHE A 313 -15.40 22.12 21.28
CA PHE A 313 -15.92 21.24 22.32
C PHE A 313 -17.42 21.01 22.11
N HIS A 314 -17.82 19.77 21.84
CA HIS A 314 -19.24 19.42 21.73
C HIS A 314 -20.01 19.54 23.06
N SER A 315 -19.29 19.63 24.19
CA SER A 315 -19.88 19.86 25.53
C SER A 315 -20.18 21.34 25.84
N ALA A 316 -19.77 22.28 24.99
CA ALA A 316 -19.79 23.70 25.29
C ALA A 316 -20.91 24.45 24.55
N PHE A 317 -21.57 25.38 25.26
CA PHE A 317 -22.45 26.38 24.65
C PHE A 317 -21.71 27.71 24.50
N THR A 318 -21.03 27.91 23.38
CA THR A 318 -20.29 29.14 23.09
C THR A 318 -20.28 29.44 21.58
N PRO A 319 -20.23 30.71 21.15
CA PRO A 319 -20.06 31.04 19.74
C PRO A 319 -18.71 30.51 19.21
N PRO A 320 -18.69 29.72 18.12
CA PRO A 320 -17.44 29.18 17.58
C PRO A 320 -16.45 30.26 17.14
N ASN A 321 -16.95 31.37 16.61
CA ASN A 321 -16.13 32.51 16.16
C ASN A 321 -15.50 33.32 17.30
N THR A 322 -15.73 32.95 18.57
CA THR A 322 -15.07 33.57 19.73
C THR A 322 -14.20 32.56 20.46
N SER A 323 -14.79 31.50 21.03
CA SER A 323 -14.05 30.56 21.88
C SER A 323 -13.25 29.54 21.09
N PHE A 324 -13.65 29.24 19.86
CA PHE A 324 -12.99 28.26 18.99
C PHE A 324 -12.25 28.94 17.84
N ALA A 325 -11.78 30.17 18.06
CA ALA A 325 -11.02 30.91 17.08
C ALA A 325 -9.67 30.21 16.78
N ASP A 326 -9.23 30.31 15.54
CA ASP A 326 -7.91 29.82 15.14
C ASP A 326 -6.80 30.63 15.82
N ILE A 327 -5.80 29.92 16.33
CA ILE A 327 -4.56 30.47 16.87
C ILE A 327 -3.39 30.10 15.95
N ASN A 328 -2.57 31.08 15.60
CA ASN A 328 -1.36 30.87 14.79
C ASN A 328 -0.26 30.16 15.61
N PRO A 329 0.77 29.61 14.94
CA PRO A 329 1.98 29.14 15.63
C PRO A 329 2.55 30.19 16.60
N GLY A 330 2.76 29.79 17.85
CA GLY A 330 3.26 30.64 18.93
C GLY A 330 2.19 31.45 19.67
N GLU A 331 0.93 31.39 19.25
CA GLU A 331 -0.19 32.03 19.94
C GLU A 331 -0.85 31.08 20.94
N GLN A 332 -1.57 31.67 21.90
CA GLN A 332 -2.44 30.95 22.81
C GLN A 332 -3.80 31.65 22.90
N ILE A 333 -4.84 30.87 23.15
CA ILE A 333 -6.17 31.37 23.47
C ILE A 333 -6.61 30.82 24.82
N GLU A 334 -7.34 31.64 25.57
CA GLU A 334 -7.97 31.27 26.81
C GLU A 334 -9.46 31.59 26.75
N PHE A 335 -10.29 30.63 27.15
CA PHE A 335 -11.73 30.82 27.29
C PHE A 335 -12.31 29.90 28.35
N THR A 336 -13.51 30.22 28.82
CA THR A 336 -14.20 29.42 29.84
C THR A 336 -15.63 29.14 29.40
N PHE A 337 -16.10 27.91 29.62
CA PHE A 337 -17.51 27.55 29.45
C PHE A 337 -18.01 26.73 30.65
N GLU A 338 -19.32 26.71 30.85
CA GLU A 338 -19.96 25.85 31.86
C GLU A 338 -20.36 24.52 31.22
N ALA A 339 -20.00 23.39 31.85
CA ALA A 339 -20.42 22.06 31.42
C ALA A 339 -21.90 21.80 31.80
N LYS A 340 -22.84 22.35 31.01
CA LYS A 340 -24.28 22.37 31.35
C LYS A 340 -24.99 21.04 31.18
N VAL A 341 -24.53 20.21 30.25
CA VAL A 341 -25.20 18.96 29.85
C VAL A 341 -24.30 17.78 30.19
N PRO A 342 -24.79 16.79 30.96
CA PRO A 342 -24.01 15.60 31.25
C PRO A 342 -23.95 14.71 30.01
N GLY A 343 -22.83 14.01 29.85
CA GLY A 343 -22.63 13.18 28.69
C GLY A 343 -21.19 12.83 28.42
N THR A 344 -20.95 12.33 27.22
CA THR A 344 -19.64 11.93 26.73
C THR A 344 -19.49 12.52 25.34
N PHE A 345 -18.53 13.42 25.19
CA PHE A 345 -18.44 14.28 24.02
C PHE A 345 -17.02 14.24 23.44
N VAL A 346 -16.92 14.42 22.13
CA VAL A 346 -15.64 14.70 21.48
C VAL A 346 -15.28 16.18 21.67
N TYR A 347 -13.99 16.46 21.69
CA TYR A 347 -13.48 17.77 21.28
C TYR A 347 -12.49 17.56 20.13
N HIS A 348 -12.42 18.48 19.18
CA HIS A 348 -11.56 18.35 18.01
C HIS A 348 -11.16 19.70 17.41
N CYS A 349 -10.22 19.71 16.48
CA CYS A 349 -9.85 20.96 15.79
C CYS A 349 -10.98 21.42 14.86
N GLY A 350 -11.30 22.72 14.87
CA GLY A 350 -12.27 23.36 13.99
C GLY A 350 -11.67 24.07 12.77
N THR A 351 -10.34 24.04 12.64
CA THR A 351 -9.60 24.75 11.57
C THR A 351 -9.80 24.09 10.21
N PRO A 352 -10.18 24.84 9.15
CA PRO A 352 -10.27 24.31 7.80
C PRO A 352 -8.91 23.90 7.18
N PRO A 353 -8.83 22.79 6.44
CA PRO A 353 -9.87 21.79 6.21
C PRO A 353 -10.00 20.83 7.40
N VAL A 354 -11.14 20.88 8.10
CA VAL A 354 -11.39 20.14 9.36
C VAL A 354 -11.12 18.64 9.22
N LEU A 355 -11.48 18.05 8.07
CA LEU A 355 -11.22 16.65 7.74
C LEU A 355 -9.74 16.28 7.91
N LEU A 356 -8.83 17.12 7.42
CA LEU A 356 -7.39 16.87 7.49
C LEU A 356 -6.88 16.96 8.93
N HIS A 357 -7.35 17.96 9.68
CA HIS A 357 -6.95 18.15 11.08
C HIS A 357 -7.40 16.99 11.96
N MET A 358 -8.67 16.60 11.87
CA MET A 358 -9.20 15.46 12.62
C MET A 358 -8.51 14.15 12.23
N ALA A 359 -8.36 13.87 10.93
CA ALA A 359 -7.68 12.66 10.45
C ALA A 359 -6.18 12.60 10.82
N ASN A 360 -5.57 13.73 11.19
CA ASN A 360 -4.20 13.81 11.71
C ASN A 360 -4.09 13.69 13.24
N GLY A 361 -5.19 13.35 13.93
CA GLY A 361 -5.17 13.05 15.36
C GLY A 361 -5.63 14.19 16.27
N MET A 362 -6.18 15.28 15.72
CA MET A 362 -6.65 16.43 16.50
C MET A 362 -8.04 16.20 17.11
N TYR A 363 -8.15 15.24 18.01
CA TYR A 363 -9.37 14.93 18.74
C TYR A 363 -9.08 14.36 20.13
N GLY A 364 -10.04 14.48 21.04
CA GLY A 364 -10.04 13.82 22.34
C GLY A 364 -11.44 13.71 22.92
N ALA A 365 -11.54 13.27 24.17
CA ALA A 365 -12.82 13.07 24.84
C ALA A 365 -12.96 13.98 26.06
N ILE A 366 -14.16 14.54 26.25
CA ILE A 366 -14.59 15.18 27.48
C ILE A 366 -15.80 14.44 28.06
N ILE A 367 -15.65 13.98 29.30
CA ILE A 367 -16.67 13.29 30.07
C ILE A 367 -17.28 14.27 31.06
N VAL A 368 -18.59 14.45 31.00
CA VAL A 368 -19.36 15.31 31.90
C VAL A 368 -20.27 14.44 32.76
N ASP A 369 -19.89 14.23 34.01
CA ASP A 369 -20.67 13.44 34.96
C ASP A 369 -21.99 14.14 35.36
N PRO A 370 -23.11 13.42 35.44
CA PRO A 370 -24.40 13.98 35.85
C PRO A 370 -24.37 14.45 37.31
N ALA A 371 -24.97 15.60 37.58
CA ALA A 371 -25.07 16.14 38.94
C ALA A 371 -26.25 15.56 39.72
N ASP A 372 -27.43 15.49 39.10
CA ASP A 372 -28.71 15.23 39.79
C ASP A 372 -29.20 13.78 39.68
N ASP A 373 -28.73 13.04 38.68
CA ASP A 373 -29.11 11.63 38.42
C ASP A 373 -27.83 10.80 38.21
N PRO A 374 -27.08 10.53 39.30
CA PRO A 374 -25.83 9.80 39.19
C PRO A 374 -26.10 8.37 38.70
N ARG A 375 -25.38 7.98 37.66
CA ARG A 375 -25.37 6.58 37.20
C ARG A 375 -24.96 5.66 38.35
N PRO A 376 -25.33 4.36 38.32
CA PRO A 376 -24.80 3.38 39.27
C PRO A 376 -23.28 3.48 39.35
N LYS A 377 -22.73 3.32 40.56
CA LYS A 377 -21.28 3.35 40.75
C LYS A 377 -20.64 2.24 39.90
N ALA A 378 -19.67 2.61 39.08
CA ALA A 378 -18.83 1.66 38.38
C ALA A 378 -17.61 1.29 39.24
N ASP A 379 -17.14 0.05 39.11
CA ASP A 379 -15.93 -0.44 39.77
C ASP A 379 -14.70 -0.16 38.91
N LYS A 380 -14.88 -0.18 37.58
CA LYS A 380 -13.86 0.18 36.57
C LYS A 380 -14.46 1.14 35.55
N GLU A 381 -13.69 2.15 35.15
CA GLU A 381 -14.11 3.16 34.20
C GLU A 381 -13.03 3.35 33.13
N TYR A 382 -13.40 3.13 31.87
CA TYR A 382 -12.50 3.23 30.72
C TYR A 382 -13.07 4.14 29.64
N VAL A 383 -12.20 4.89 28.96
CA VAL A 383 -12.51 5.76 27.83
C VAL A 383 -11.86 5.20 26.57
N LEU A 384 -12.71 4.92 25.57
CA LEU A 384 -12.31 4.39 24.28
C LEU A 384 -12.72 5.39 23.21
N VAL A 385 -11.75 5.96 22.51
CA VAL A 385 -11.95 6.90 21.42
C VAL A 385 -11.69 6.18 20.11
N GLN A 386 -12.73 5.82 19.37
CA GLN A 386 -12.57 5.25 18.03
C GLN A 386 -12.22 6.35 17.03
N SER A 387 -11.27 6.06 16.15
CA SER A 387 -10.84 6.96 15.08
C SER A 387 -10.22 6.22 13.90
N GLU A 388 -9.99 6.96 12.82
CA GLU A 388 -9.41 6.44 11.59
C GLU A 388 -8.07 7.10 11.21
N TRP A 389 -7.16 6.32 10.62
CA TRP A 389 -5.95 6.82 9.96
C TRP A 389 -6.00 6.59 8.46
N TYR A 390 -5.71 7.64 7.69
CA TYR A 390 -5.67 7.65 6.23
C TYR A 390 -4.25 7.96 5.78
N THR A 391 -3.53 6.94 5.33
CA THR A 391 -2.07 6.98 5.32
C THR A 391 -1.48 6.87 3.93
N ARG A 392 -0.32 7.50 3.75
CA ARG A 392 0.65 7.20 2.70
C ARG A 392 2.03 7.04 3.33
N GLN A 393 2.85 6.19 2.76
CA GLN A 393 4.22 6.00 3.22
C GLN A 393 5.04 7.26 2.96
N ILE A 394 5.74 7.77 3.99
CA ILE A 394 6.74 8.84 3.85
C ILE A 394 8.12 8.22 3.65
N SER A 395 8.55 7.36 4.58
CA SER A 395 9.86 6.71 4.55
C SER A 395 9.90 5.54 5.54
N GLY A 396 10.33 4.36 5.10
CA GLY A 396 10.38 3.17 5.96
C GLY A 396 9.05 2.91 6.66
N ASN A 397 9.05 2.87 8.00
CA ASN A 397 7.86 2.68 8.83
C ASN A 397 7.19 4.00 9.26
N LEU A 398 7.58 5.13 8.68
CA LEU A 398 6.94 6.42 8.91
C LEU A 398 5.88 6.69 7.84
N MET A 399 4.65 6.89 8.30
CA MET A 399 3.47 7.23 7.52
C MET A 399 3.10 8.71 7.71
N GLY A 400 2.30 9.24 6.79
CA GLY A 400 1.68 10.55 6.92
C GLY A 400 0.34 10.62 6.19
N PRO A 401 -0.31 11.79 6.15
CA PRO A 401 -1.67 11.93 5.66
C PRO A 401 -1.79 11.70 4.16
N ASP A 402 -2.84 10.98 3.78
CA ASP A 402 -3.37 10.91 2.42
C ASP A 402 -4.80 11.49 2.37
N PHE A 403 -4.89 12.74 1.90
CA PHE A 403 -6.18 13.44 1.80
C PHE A 403 -7.14 12.80 0.78
N GLY A 404 -6.62 12.19 -0.28
CA GLY A 404 -7.46 11.51 -1.28
C GLY A 404 -8.09 10.22 -0.76
N LYS A 405 -7.46 9.55 0.21
CA LYS A 405 -8.08 8.46 0.98
C LYS A 405 -9.14 9.00 1.94
N MET A 406 -8.89 10.13 2.59
CA MET A 406 -9.87 10.78 3.49
C MET A 406 -11.17 11.12 2.74
N GLU A 407 -11.07 11.78 1.58
CA GLU A 407 -12.25 12.16 0.77
C GLU A 407 -13.05 10.95 0.26
N ARG A 408 -12.39 9.80 0.08
CA ARG A 408 -13.02 8.54 -0.35
C ARG A 408 -13.43 7.63 0.80
N ILE A 409 -13.19 8.03 2.05
CA ILE A 409 -13.48 7.25 3.25
C ILE A 409 -12.81 5.85 3.15
N GLN A 410 -11.51 5.85 2.81
CA GLN A 410 -10.69 4.63 2.70
C GLN A 410 -9.59 4.61 3.75
N PRO A 411 -9.90 4.38 5.03
CA PRO A 411 -8.87 4.36 6.06
C PRO A 411 -8.05 3.09 5.98
N ASP A 412 -6.79 3.19 6.39
CA ASP A 412 -5.88 2.05 6.48
C ASP A 412 -5.90 1.42 7.87
N ILE A 413 -6.17 2.23 8.90
CA ILE A 413 -6.38 1.77 10.28
C ILE A 413 -7.69 2.37 10.80
N VAL A 414 -8.42 1.56 11.56
CA VAL A 414 -9.47 2.01 12.48
C VAL A 414 -9.05 1.50 13.85
N ALA A 415 -9.01 2.36 14.86
CA ALA A 415 -8.44 2.00 16.15
C ALA A 415 -9.22 2.61 17.32
N PHE A 416 -9.21 1.93 18.46
CA PHE A 416 -9.55 2.54 19.74
C PHE A 416 -8.30 3.16 20.33
N ASN A 417 -8.39 4.43 20.73
CA ASN A 417 -7.30 5.24 21.28
C ASN A 417 -6.04 5.32 20.39
N GLY A 418 -6.26 5.45 19.07
CA GLY A 418 -5.23 5.84 18.10
C GLY A 418 -4.25 4.75 17.64
N VAL A 419 -4.18 3.60 18.30
CA VAL A 419 -3.23 2.52 17.95
C VAL A 419 -3.95 1.22 17.63
N ALA A 420 -3.68 0.65 16.44
CA ALA A 420 -4.27 -0.61 16.01
C ALA A 420 -3.93 -1.75 16.99
N PHE A 421 -4.93 -2.54 17.38
CA PHE A 421 -4.81 -3.76 18.21
C PHE A 421 -4.18 -3.58 19.61
N GLN A 422 -3.91 -2.35 20.07
CA GLN A 422 -3.18 -2.13 21.33
C GLN A 422 -3.82 -2.75 22.56
N TYR A 423 -5.16 -2.89 22.57
CA TYR A 423 -5.90 -3.49 23.68
C TYR A 423 -6.09 -5.01 23.53
N GLN A 424 -5.63 -5.60 22.43
CA GLN A 424 -5.37 -7.04 22.37
C GLN A 424 -4.02 -7.35 23.03
N ASP A 425 -3.01 -6.53 22.74
CA ASP A 425 -1.69 -6.61 23.36
C ASP A 425 -1.73 -6.28 24.87
N HIS A 426 -2.53 -5.28 25.25
CA HIS A 426 -2.71 -4.80 26.62
C HIS A 426 -4.19 -4.80 27.01
N PRO A 427 -4.77 -5.96 27.37
CA PRO A 427 -6.18 -6.06 27.73
C PRO A 427 -6.58 -5.15 28.89
N LEU A 428 -7.77 -4.55 28.80
CA LEU A 428 -8.46 -3.94 29.93
C LEU A 428 -8.81 -5.03 30.95
N THR A 429 -8.99 -4.68 32.23
CA THR A 429 -9.14 -5.68 33.29
C THR A 429 -10.26 -5.34 34.27
N ALA A 430 -11.05 -6.33 34.65
CA ALA A 430 -11.99 -6.25 35.77
C ALA A 430 -12.13 -7.62 36.45
N GLU A 431 -12.81 -7.66 37.59
CA GLU A 431 -13.15 -8.90 38.29
C GLU A 431 -14.60 -9.34 38.00
N PRO A 432 -14.93 -10.63 38.20
CA PRO A 432 -16.30 -11.12 38.09
C PRO A 432 -17.32 -10.28 38.87
N ASN A 433 -18.42 -9.93 38.21
CA ASN A 433 -19.53 -9.11 38.72
C ASN A 433 -19.17 -7.63 39.01
N GLU A 434 -17.96 -7.18 38.72
CA GLU A 434 -17.66 -5.75 38.71
C GLU A 434 -18.45 -5.06 37.58
N ARG A 435 -18.93 -3.85 37.86
CA ARG A 435 -19.50 -2.97 36.84
C ARG A 435 -18.38 -2.24 36.13
N VAL A 436 -18.17 -2.62 34.87
CA VAL A 436 -17.25 -1.92 33.98
C VAL A 436 -18.05 -0.91 33.17
N ARG A 437 -17.68 0.36 33.28
CA ARG A 437 -18.24 1.44 32.47
C ARG A 437 -17.25 1.82 31.37
N LEU A 438 -17.73 1.78 30.13
CA LEU A 438 -17.00 2.15 28.93
C LEU A 438 -17.59 3.44 28.37
N TYR A 439 -16.81 4.51 28.38
CA TYR A 439 -17.11 5.77 27.72
C TYR A 439 -16.56 5.68 26.29
N VAL A 440 -17.42 5.39 25.31
CA VAL A 440 -16.99 5.20 23.93
C VAL A 440 -17.32 6.45 23.14
N VAL A 441 -16.29 7.19 22.73
CA VAL A 441 -16.39 8.34 21.81
C VAL A 441 -15.98 7.87 20.43
N ASN A 442 -16.76 8.17 19.41
CA ASN A 442 -16.30 7.99 18.04
C ASN A 442 -15.87 9.35 17.50
N ALA A 443 -14.57 9.62 17.49
CA ALA A 443 -14.02 10.86 16.93
C ALA A 443 -14.11 10.92 15.40
N GLY A 444 -14.22 9.75 14.73
CA GLY A 444 -14.25 9.67 13.28
C GLY A 444 -12.88 9.91 12.63
N PRO A 445 -12.78 10.70 11.55
CA PRO A 445 -13.77 11.71 11.12
C PRO A 445 -15.00 11.20 10.34
N SER A 446 -15.07 9.95 9.90
CA SER A 446 -16.10 9.56 8.91
C SER A 446 -16.84 8.24 9.18
N LEU A 447 -16.21 7.26 9.82
CA LEU A 447 -16.84 5.96 9.98
C LEU A 447 -17.74 5.91 11.21
N TRP A 448 -18.76 5.03 11.13
CA TRP A 448 -19.59 4.66 12.26
C TRP A 448 -18.96 3.48 12.99
N SER A 449 -19.11 3.44 14.31
CA SER A 449 -18.77 2.27 15.12
C SER A 449 -20.02 1.45 15.40
N ALA A 450 -20.02 0.17 15.02
CA ALA A 450 -21.01 -0.79 15.51
C ALA A 450 -20.47 -1.44 16.79
N PHE A 451 -20.37 -0.67 17.88
CA PHE A 451 -19.66 -1.09 19.08
C PHE A 451 -20.32 -2.30 19.75
N HIS A 452 -19.53 -3.33 20.02
CA HIS A 452 -19.98 -4.61 20.56
C HIS A 452 -18.93 -5.21 21.49
N VAL A 453 -19.38 -5.91 22.55
CA VAL A 453 -18.52 -6.75 23.40
C VAL A 453 -18.94 -8.21 23.23
N ILE A 454 -18.10 -9.00 22.56
CA ILE A 454 -18.36 -10.41 22.25
C ILE A 454 -18.49 -11.22 23.54
N GLY A 455 -19.57 -11.99 23.63
CA GLY A 455 -19.88 -12.82 24.80
C GLY A 455 -20.58 -12.08 25.93
N ALA A 456 -20.89 -10.80 25.77
CA ALA A 456 -21.61 -10.00 26.75
C ALA A 456 -22.84 -9.30 26.15
N ILE A 457 -23.72 -8.82 27.04
CA ILE A 457 -24.83 -7.93 26.74
C ILE A 457 -24.67 -6.71 27.64
N PHE A 458 -24.89 -5.51 27.11
CA PHE A 458 -24.82 -4.29 27.91
C PHE A 458 -25.99 -4.26 28.90
N ASP A 459 -25.66 -4.13 30.19
CA ASP A 459 -26.63 -3.90 31.26
C ASP A 459 -27.36 -2.58 30.99
N LYS A 460 -26.58 -1.54 30.68
CA LYS A 460 -27.09 -0.23 30.26
C LYS A 460 -26.31 0.33 29.09
N VAL A 461 -27.03 1.00 28.19
CA VAL A 461 -26.47 1.90 27.18
C VAL A 461 -27.09 3.26 27.41
N TYR A 462 -26.26 4.30 27.51
CA TYR A 462 -26.69 5.67 27.71
C TYR A 462 -26.31 6.48 26.48
N PRO A 463 -27.21 6.64 25.50
CA PRO A 463 -27.02 7.55 24.37
C PRO A 463 -26.66 8.97 24.83
N ASP A 464 -25.69 9.57 24.16
CA ASP A 464 -25.01 10.83 24.50
C ASP A 464 -24.32 10.83 25.89
N GLY A 465 -24.26 9.68 26.56
CA GLY A 465 -23.80 9.53 27.94
C GLY A 465 -24.81 10.02 28.99
N ASN A 466 -26.03 10.40 28.60
CA ASN A 466 -27.04 10.93 29.52
C ASN A 466 -27.83 9.80 30.20
N PRO A 467 -27.86 9.73 31.54
CA PRO A 467 -28.61 8.71 32.30
C PRO A 467 -30.09 8.60 31.91
N LYS A 468 -30.70 9.71 31.50
CA LYS A 468 -32.12 9.78 31.12
C LYS A 468 -32.46 9.00 29.85
N ASN A 469 -31.45 8.71 29.02
CA ASN A 469 -31.62 8.01 27.75
C ASN A 469 -31.38 6.49 27.89
N ALA A 470 -31.27 5.97 29.11
CA ALA A 470 -30.83 4.60 29.37
C ALA A 470 -31.66 3.52 28.64
N LEU A 471 -30.96 2.66 27.92
CA LEU A 471 -31.47 1.44 27.29
C LEU A 471 -30.95 0.21 28.06
N SER A 472 -31.54 -0.97 27.86
CA SER A 472 -31.11 -2.22 28.51
C SER A 472 -31.28 -3.41 27.58
N GLY A 473 -30.48 -4.46 27.79
CA GLY A 473 -30.56 -5.67 26.97
C GLY A 473 -30.06 -5.46 25.54
N VAL A 474 -29.16 -4.48 25.34
CA VAL A 474 -28.59 -4.14 24.03
C VAL A 474 -27.29 -4.92 23.85
N SER A 475 -27.14 -5.63 22.74
CA SER A 475 -25.89 -6.35 22.44
C SER A 475 -24.87 -5.48 21.71
N THR A 476 -25.35 -4.63 20.81
CA THR A 476 -24.56 -3.82 19.88
C THR A 476 -25.27 -2.49 19.73
N TYR A 477 -24.52 -1.39 19.74
CA TYR A 477 -25.07 -0.06 19.57
C TYR A 477 -24.20 0.77 18.63
N SER A 478 -24.85 1.57 17.78
CA SER A 478 -24.16 2.43 16.84
C SER A 478 -23.64 3.68 17.55
N VAL A 479 -22.38 4.03 17.30
CA VAL A 479 -21.78 5.30 17.72
C VAL A 479 -21.37 6.06 16.45
N GLY A 480 -22.08 7.14 16.13
CA GLY A 480 -21.81 7.98 14.97
C GLY A 480 -20.55 8.84 15.12
N PRO A 481 -19.93 9.27 14.02
CA PRO A 481 -18.77 10.18 14.10
C PRO A 481 -19.18 11.50 14.78
N GLY A 482 -18.44 11.89 15.81
CA GLY A 482 -18.73 13.04 16.67
C GLY A 482 -19.63 12.73 17.88
N GLU A 483 -20.12 11.50 18.02
CA GLU A 483 -20.95 11.06 19.16
C GLU A 483 -20.11 10.42 20.26
N GLY A 484 -20.68 10.40 21.47
CA GLY A 484 -20.16 9.61 22.58
C GLY A 484 -21.29 8.93 23.35
N ILE A 485 -21.07 7.67 23.69
CA ILE A 485 -22.06 6.78 24.32
C ILE A 485 -21.41 6.12 25.54
N VAL A 486 -22.17 5.95 26.62
CA VAL A 486 -21.70 5.23 27.79
C VAL A 486 -22.33 3.84 27.84
N PHE A 487 -21.51 2.83 28.06
CA PHE A 487 -21.92 1.44 28.18
C PHE A 487 -21.56 0.92 29.57
N ASP A 488 -22.53 0.33 30.27
CA ASP A 488 -22.25 -0.46 31.45
C ASP A 488 -22.34 -1.95 31.09
N VAL A 489 -21.32 -2.71 31.46
CA VAL A 489 -21.28 -4.16 31.33
C VAL A 489 -20.95 -4.78 32.70
N VAL A 490 -21.66 -5.86 33.04
CA VAL A 490 -21.46 -6.64 34.27
C VAL A 490 -21.35 -8.10 33.85
N ILE A 491 -20.18 -8.70 34.09
CA ILE A 491 -19.86 -10.03 33.57
C ILE A 491 -19.56 -10.96 34.75
N PRO A 492 -20.36 -12.02 34.96
CA PRO A 492 -20.18 -12.93 36.08
C PRO A 492 -19.07 -13.97 35.83
N ASP A 493 -18.84 -14.33 34.58
CA ASP A 493 -17.96 -15.44 34.22
C ASP A 493 -16.56 -14.95 33.86
N VAL A 494 -15.54 -15.64 34.39
CA VAL A 494 -14.14 -15.39 34.03
C VAL A 494 -13.91 -15.65 32.54
N GLY A 495 -13.20 -14.76 31.86
CA GLY A 495 -13.02 -14.86 30.42
C GLY A 495 -12.28 -13.68 29.80
N ASN A 496 -11.92 -13.83 28.53
CA ASN A 496 -11.50 -12.72 27.67
C ASN A 496 -12.68 -12.34 26.76
N TYR A 497 -13.20 -11.13 26.93
CA TYR A 497 -14.34 -10.61 26.19
C TYR A 497 -13.83 -9.57 25.20
N VAL A 498 -13.91 -9.86 23.91
CA VAL A 498 -13.36 -8.99 22.88
C VAL A 498 -14.35 -7.87 22.58
N PHE A 499 -13.94 -6.62 22.74
CA PHE A 499 -14.71 -5.48 22.27
C PHE A 499 -14.24 -5.06 20.87
N VAL A 500 -15.19 -4.73 20.00
CA VAL A 500 -14.94 -4.53 18.56
C VAL A 500 -15.83 -3.42 17.99
N ASP A 501 -15.41 -2.86 16.86
CA ASP A 501 -16.35 -2.38 15.85
C ASP A 501 -16.84 -3.59 15.02
N HIS A 502 -18.14 -3.88 15.09
CA HIS A 502 -18.74 -5.04 14.44
C HIS A 502 -18.87 -4.91 12.92
N SER A 503 -18.50 -3.75 12.35
CA SER A 503 -18.12 -3.68 10.95
C SER A 503 -16.79 -4.40 10.78
N PHE A 504 -16.79 -5.72 10.54
CA PHE A 504 -15.57 -6.55 10.67
C PHE A 504 -14.39 -6.12 9.79
N ALA A 505 -14.61 -5.38 8.70
CA ALA A 505 -13.50 -4.75 7.98
C ALA A 505 -12.72 -3.72 8.84
N HIS A 506 -13.37 -3.07 9.81
CA HIS A 506 -12.75 -2.17 10.79
C HIS A 506 -12.01 -2.97 11.87
N LEU A 507 -12.55 -4.12 12.29
CA LEU A 507 -11.83 -5.06 13.17
C LEU A 507 -10.49 -5.47 12.55
N GLU A 508 -10.51 -5.93 11.28
CA GLU A 508 -9.30 -6.31 10.54
C GLU A 508 -8.33 -5.13 10.35
N LYS A 509 -8.82 -3.89 10.49
CA LYS A 509 -8.02 -2.66 10.43
C LYS A 509 -7.51 -2.18 11.80
N GLY A 510 -7.79 -2.89 12.89
CA GLY A 510 -7.27 -2.55 14.22
C GLY A 510 -8.31 -2.29 15.30
N ALA A 511 -9.61 -2.22 14.96
CA ALA A 511 -10.67 -1.77 15.87
C ALA A 511 -11.15 -2.89 16.78
N ALA A 512 -10.23 -3.45 17.57
CA ALA A 512 -10.51 -4.50 18.53
C ALA A 512 -9.60 -4.44 19.75
N GLY A 513 -10.13 -4.88 20.88
CA GLY A 513 -9.41 -5.04 22.13
C GLY A 513 -10.07 -6.09 23.02
N SER A 514 -9.44 -6.43 24.15
CA SER A 514 -9.97 -7.42 25.08
C SER A 514 -10.25 -6.79 26.45
N LEU A 515 -11.40 -7.12 27.03
CA LEU A 515 -11.72 -6.95 28.43
C LEU A 515 -11.53 -8.31 29.13
N ARG A 516 -10.50 -8.41 29.96
CA ARG A 516 -10.17 -9.61 30.72
C ARG A 516 -10.87 -9.58 32.08
N ILE A 517 -11.75 -10.56 32.31
CA ILE A 517 -12.49 -10.75 33.56
C ILE A 517 -11.83 -11.85 34.38
N GLY A 518 -11.25 -11.46 35.52
CA GLY A 518 -10.54 -12.35 36.44
C GLY A 518 -9.22 -12.93 35.89
N ASN A 519 -8.69 -13.94 36.58
CA ASN A 519 -7.43 -14.59 36.21
C ASN A 519 -7.62 -15.55 35.01
N PRO A 520 -6.84 -15.42 33.92
CA PRO A 520 -6.90 -16.30 32.76
C PRO A 520 -6.62 -17.78 33.03
N ASP A 521 -5.92 -18.12 34.12
CA ASP A 521 -5.67 -19.52 34.51
C ASP A 521 -6.95 -20.26 34.91
N ASN A 522 -8.04 -19.54 35.20
CA ASN A 522 -9.31 -20.11 35.67
C ASN A 522 -10.31 -20.40 34.54
N PHE A 523 -9.92 -20.29 33.27
CA PHE A 523 -10.84 -20.54 32.16
C PHE A 523 -11.23 -22.02 32.06
N VAL A 524 -12.49 -22.34 32.35
CA VAL A 524 -13.04 -23.68 32.15
C VAL A 524 -13.54 -23.80 30.71
N LYS A 525 -12.74 -24.44 29.85
CA LYS A 525 -13.19 -24.76 28.49
C LYS A 525 -14.25 -25.87 28.54
N PRO A 526 -15.39 -25.73 27.83
CA PRO A 526 -16.37 -26.81 27.75
C PRO A 526 -15.74 -28.05 27.11
N LYS A 527 -16.20 -29.24 27.53
CA LYS A 527 -15.76 -30.49 26.91
C LYS A 527 -16.28 -30.56 25.48
N ILE A 528 -15.40 -30.34 24.52
CA ILE A 528 -15.67 -30.59 23.11
C ILE A 528 -15.63 -32.10 22.89
N SER A 529 -16.78 -32.72 22.63
CA SER A 529 -16.88 -34.14 22.33
C SER A 529 -16.86 -34.37 20.82
N LYS A 530 -16.16 -35.41 20.38
CA LYS A 530 -16.19 -35.83 18.96
C LYS A 530 -17.52 -36.51 18.68
N ILE A 531 -18.16 -36.14 17.58
CA ILE A 531 -19.30 -36.89 17.05
C ILE A 531 -18.75 -38.18 16.45
N GLU A 532 -19.18 -39.34 16.96
CA GLU A 532 -18.75 -40.63 16.43
C GLU A 532 -19.03 -40.74 14.93
N GLY A 533 -18.05 -41.25 14.18
CA GLY A 533 -18.13 -41.37 12.71
C GLY A 533 -17.89 -40.08 11.92
N HIS A 534 -17.73 -38.92 12.57
CA HIS A 534 -17.37 -37.67 11.89
C HIS A 534 -15.87 -37.36 12.07
N ALA A 535 -15.14 -37.32 10.95
CA ALA A 535 -13.76 -36.87 10.93
C ALA A 535 -13.72 -35.36 11.20
N SER A 536 -13.19 -34.97 12.35
CA SER A 536 -12.90 -33.57 12.69
C SER A 536 -11.43 -33.29 12.47
N ALA A 537 -11.11 -32.28 11.66
CA ALA A 537 -9.81 -31.62 11.67
C ALA A 537 -9.69 -30.85 13.01
N ALA A 538 -9.05 -31.41 14.02
CA ALA A 538 -8.84 -30.69 15.27
C ALA A 538 -7.75 -29.63 15.07
N ALA A 539 -8.05 -28.35 15.29
CA ALA A 539 -7.06 -27.28 15.22
C ALA A 539 -5.93 -27.52 16.23
N ALA A 540 -4.70 -27.71 15.74
CA ALA A 540 -3.48 -27.71 16.56
C ALA A 540 -3.06 -26.26 16.85
N ALA A 541 -2.38 -26.02 17.97
CA ALA A 541 -1.74 -24.73 18.20
C ALA A 541 -0.58 -24.52 17.20
N PRO A 542 -0.32 -23.30 16.71
CA PRO A 542 0.79 -23.04 15.81
C PRO A 542 2.14 -23.42 16.48
N PRO A 543 3.04 -24.11 15.77
CA PRO A 543 4.37 -24.42 16.29
C PRO A 543 5.22 -23.17 16.46
N ALA A 544 6.20 -23.23 17.38
CA ALA A 544 7.19 -22.17 17.55
C ALA A 544 7.97 -21.88 16.24
N ALA A 545 8.53 -20.67 16.15
CA ALA A 545 9.35 -20.27 15.01
C ALA A 545 10.56 -21.21 14.85
N ALA A 546 10.87 -21.60 13.60
CA ALA A 546 12.00 -22.47 13.31
C ALA A 546 13.34 -21.80 13.69
N ALA A 547 14.22 -22.53 14.39
CA ALA A 547 15.56 -22.06 14.76
C ALA A 547 16.63 -22.65 13.83
N GLY A 548 17.50 -21.81 13.26
CA GLY A 548 18.61 -22.22 12.40
C GLY A 548 18.30 -22.20 10.89
N PRO A 549 19.20 -22.73 10.04
CA PRO A 549 18.98 -22.77 8.59
C PRO A 549 17.77 -23.65 8.25
N TYR A 550 16.91 -23.18 7.34
CA TYR A 550 15.64 -23.84 7.01
C TYR A 550 15.85 -25.26 6.49
N LYS A 551 15.08 -26.19 7.06
CA LYS A 551 14.90 -27.57 6.59
C LYS A 551 13.43 -27.91 6.79
N PHE A 552 12.80 -28.51 5.77
CA PHE A 552 11.40 -28.94 5.87
C PHE A 552 11.19 -29.86 7.08
N ASP A 553 10.26 -29.47 7.93
CA ASP A 553 9.81 -30.22 9.09
C ASP A 553 8.35 -30.67 8.85
N ALA A 554 8.17 -31.97 8.61
CA ALA A 554 6.87 -32.54 8.27
C ALA A 554 5.85 -32.46 9.41
N GLU A 555 6.31 -32.53 10.66
CA GLU A 555 5.45 -32.42 11.84
C GLU A 555 5.01 -30.97 12.02
N ARG A 556 5.95 -30.03 11.89
CA ARG A 556 5.68 -28.60 11.92
C ARG A 556 4.72 -28.16 10.81
N GLY A 557 4.97 -28.61 9.58
CA GLY A 557 4.09 -28.33 8.43
C GLY A 557 2.68 -28.88 8.62
N ALA A 558 2.53 -30.05 9.24
CA ALA A 558 1.22 -30.61 9.56
C ALA A 558 0.47 -29.78 10.62
N GLN A 559 1.16 -29.31 11.65
CA GLN A 559 0.58 -28.46 12.68
C GLN A 559 0.14 -27.11 12.10
N LEU A 560 1.00 -26.46 11.33
CA LEU A 560 0.69 -25.20 10.63
C LEU A 560 -0.48 -25.36 9.66
N TYR A 561 -0.50 -26.41 8.84
CA TYR A 561 -1.62 -26.69 7.95
C TYR A 561 -2.94 -26.84 8.72
N THR A 562 -2.89 -27.59 9.82
CA THR A 562 -4.07 -27.86 10.65
C THR A 562 -4.57 -26.60 11.35
N SER A 563 -3.68 -25.72 11.80
CA SER A 563 -4.04 -24.46 12.47
C SER A 563 -4.53 -23.38 11.53
N THR A 564 -4.10 -23.41 10.26
CA THR A 564 -4.23 -22.26 9.35
C THR A 564 -5.06 -22.55 8.10
N CYS A 565 -4.94 -23.75 7.54
CA CYS A 565 -5.46 -24.09 6.21
C CYS A 565 -6.65 -25.05 6.26
N ALA A 566 -6.66 -25.96 7.24
CA ALA A 566 -7.62 -27.06 7.31
C ALA A 566 -9.08 -26.62 7.56
N ALA A 567 -9.31 -25.40 8.06
CA ALA A 567 -10.66 -24.86 8.25
C ALA A 567 -11.45 -24.79 6.93
N CYS A 568 -10.77 -24.50 5.82
CA CYS A 568 -11.38 -24.44 4.49
C CYS A 568 -11.04 -25.69 3.66
N HIS A 569 -9.77 -26.12 3.67
CA HIS A 569 -9.30 -27.22 2.82
C HIS A 569 -9.50 -28.62 3.43
N GLN A 570 -10.04 -28.71 4.66
CA GLN A 570 -10.24 -29.93 5.43
C GLN A 570 -8.93 -30.63 5.83
N ALA A 571 -8.94 -31.46 6.88
CA ALA A 571 -7.74 -32.21 7.30
C ALA A 571 -7.24 -33.19 6.23
N ASN A 572 -8.12 -33.64 5.34
CA ASN A 572 -7.80 -34.55 4.25
C ASN A 572 -7.40 -33.83 2.95
N GLY A 573 -7.43 -32.49 2.90
CA GLY A 573 -7.05 -31.73 1.70
C GLY A 573 -8.04 -31.85 0.54
N GLU A 574 -9.25 -32.38 0.76
CA GLU A 574 -10.28 -32.51 -0.29
C GLU A 574 -11.02 -31.18 -0.55
N GLY A 575 -10.92 -30.22 0.37
CA GLY A 575 -11.71 -29.00 0.32
C GLY A 575 -13.21 -29.27 0.35
N LEU A 576 -13.96 -28.39 -0.30
CA LEU A 576 -15.41 -28.50 -0.45
C LEU A 576 -15.77 -28.15 -1.90
N PRO A 577 -16.19 -29.12 -2.73
CA PRO A 577 -16.51 -28.87 -4.13
C PRO A 577 -17.45 -27.66 -4.33
N GLY A 578 -17.06 -26.73 -5.22
CA GLY A 578 -17.81 -25.50 -5.50
C GLY A 578 -17.60 -24.35 -4.51
N ALA A 579 -16.87 -24.57 -3.41
CA ALA A 579 -16.58 -23.54 -2.41
C ALA A 579 -15.08 -23.41 -2.12
N PHE A 580 -14.40 -24.50 -1.76
CA PHE A 580 -12.96 -24.53 -1.44
C PHE A 580 -12.26 -25.58 -2.30
N PRO A 581 -11.24 -25.21 -3.08
CA PRO A 581 -10.59 -26.14 -3.99
C PRO A 581 -9.87 -27.26 -3.23
N PRO A 582 -9.83 -28.49 -3.79
CA PRO A 582 -9.01 -29.56 -3.25
C PRO A 582 -7.53 -29.18 -3.35
N LEU A 583 -6.74 -29.59 -2.36
CA LEU A 583 -5.27 -29.57 -2.39
C LEU A 583 -4.71 -30.92 -2.87
N ILE A 584 -5.50 -31.99 -2.72
CA ILE A 584 -5.24 -33.29 -3.36
C ILE A 584 -5.29 -33.14 -4.88
N LYS A 585 -4.25 -33.65 -5.57
CA LYS A 585 -4.16 -33.64 -7.03
C LYS A 585 -4.28 -32.24 -7.67
N ASN A 586 -4.17 -31.19 -6.87
CA ASN A 586 -4.29 -29.84 -7.35
C ASN A 586 -3.10 -29.52 -8.28
N PRO A 587 -3.34 -29.05 -9.51
CA PRO A 587 -2.26 -28.75 -10.45
C PRO A 587 -1.24 -27.74 -9.92
N ALA A 588 -1.66 -26.76 -9.10
CA ALA A 588 -0.75 -25.79 -8.50
C ALA A 588 0.14 -26.44 -7.42
N VAL A 589 -0.44 -27.32 -6.59
CA VAL A 589 0.29 -28.06 -5.55
C VAL A 589 1.23 -29.09 -6.18
N LEU A 590 0.84 -29.74 -7.27
CA LEU A 590 1.66 -30.77 -7.93
C LEU A 590 2.70 -30.21 -8.91
N ALA A 591 2.63 -28.93 -9.27
CA ALA A 591 3.55 -28.32 -10.21
C ALA A 591 5.01 -28.46 -9.74
N ALA A 592 5.91 -28.78 -10.67
CA ALA A 592 7.34 -28.86 -10.39
C ALA A 592 7.91 -27.51 -9.90
N ASP A 593 7.36 -26.42 -10.42
CA ASP A 593 7.54 -25.06 -9.93
C ASP A 593 6.46 -24.72 -8.90
N GLY A 594 6.87 -24.53 -7.65
CA GLY A 594 5.98 -24.21 -6.53
C GLY A 594 5.45 -22.77 -6.52
N THR A 595 5.88 -21.92 -7.45
CA THR A 595 5.61 -20.48 -7.44
C THR A 595 4.11 -20.13 -7.42
N LYS A 596 3.25 -20.81 -8.20
CA LYS A 596 1.80 -20.56 -8.15
C LYS A 596 1.21 -20.92 -6.78
N HIS A 597 1.66 -22.03 -6.20
CA HIS A 597 1.21 -22.51 -4.90
C HIS A 597 1.64 -21.58 -3.76
N ILE A 598 2.91 -21.19 -3.74
CA ILE A 598 3.46 -20.23 -2.78
C ILE A 598 2.69 -18.90 -2.85
N ARG A 599 2.46 -18.37 -4.05
CA ARG A 599 1.74 -17.10 -4.21
C ARG A 599 0.29 -17.17 -3.79
N ALA A 600 -0.39 -18.29 -3.99
CA ALA A 600 -1.75 -18.47 -3.47
C ALA A 600 -1.78 -18.36 -1.94
N ILE A 601 -0.78 -18.92 -1.24
CA ILE A 601 -0.65 -18.80 0.22
C ILE A 601 -0.31 -17.35 0.61
N LEU A 602 0.66 -16.71 -0.04
CA LEU A 602 1.13 -15.37 0.32
C LEU A 602 0.09 -14.27 0.03
N HIS A 603 -0.51 -14.32 -1.15
CA HIS A 603 -1.28 -13.20 -1.74
C HIS A 603 -2.77 -13.50 -1.85
N GLY A 604 -3.19 -14.71 -1.49
CA GLY A 604 -4.56 -15.16 -1.67
C GLY A 604 -4.84 -15.49 -3.14
N VAL A 605 -6.06 -15.97 -3.40
CA VAL A 605 -6.52 -16.30 -4.76
C VAL A 605 -8.03 -16.22 -4.82
N SER A 606 -8.61 -15.88 -5.97
CA SER A 606 -10.06 -15.89 -6.17
C SER A 606 -10.43 -16.34 -7.58
N GLY A 607 -11.61 -16.98 -7.71
CA GLY A 607 -12.17 -17.34 -9.02
C GLY A 607 -11.43 -18.44 -9.78
N GLU A 608 -10.76 -19.36 -9.07
CA GLU A 608 -10.04 -20.46 -9.71
C GLU A 608 -11.01 -21.50 -10.27
N VAL A 609 -10.64 -22.06 -11.43
CA VAL A 609 -11.33 -23.22 -12.02
C VAL A 609 -10.36 -24.40 -11.99
N ILE A 610 -10.73 -25.47 -11.30
CA ILE A 610 -9.93 -26.69 -11.18
C ILE A 610 -10.77 -27.86 -11.68
N ASP A 611 -10.26 -28.56 -12.69
CA ASP A 611 -10.93 -29.70 -13.34
C ASP A 611 -12.38 -29.39 -13.77
N GLY A 612 -12.62 -28.16 -14.24
CA GLY A 612 -13.93 -27.69 -14.71
C GLY A 612 -14.91 -27.27 -13.60
N VAL A 613 -14.53 -27.37 -12.33
CA VAL A 613 -15.31 -26.85 -11.19
C VAL A 613 -14.83 -25.44 -10.84
N SER A 614 -15.76 -24.49 -10.77
CA SER A 614 -15.48 -23.11 -10.37
C SER A 614 -15.47 -22.97 -8.85
N TYR A 615 -14.46 -22.28 -8.32
CA TYR A 615 -14.30 -21.95 -6.90
C TYR A 615 -14.29 -20.42 -6.75
N PRO A 616 -15.48 -19.80 -6.56
CA PRO A 616 -15.62 -18.34 -6.55
C PRO A 616 -15.19 -17.71 -5.21
N SER A 617 -15.11 -18.51 -4.14
CA SER A 617 -14.74 -18.02 -2.81
C SER A 617 -13.31 -17.47 -2.81
N PRO A 618 -13.07 -16.25 -2.31
CA PRO A 618 -11.73 -15.72 -2.17
C PRO A 618 -11.00 -16.44 -1.03
N MET A 619 -9.79 -16.89 -1.31
CA MET A 619 -8.80 -17.27 -0.31
C MET A 619 -8.05 -15.98 0.12
N PRO A 620 -8.06 -15.62 1.40
CA PRO A 620 -7.33 -14.45 1.90
C PRO A 620 -5.80 -14.64 1.81
N PRO A 621 -5.02 -13.55 1.75
CA PRO A 621 -3.56 -13.61 1.80
C PRO A 621 -3.06 -13.96 3.21
N PHE A 622 -2.05 -14.83 3.30
CA PHE A 622 -1.37 -15.16 4.56
C PHE A 622 0.06 -14.62 4.65
N GLY A 623 0.53 -13.87 3.65
CA GLY A 623 1.86 -13.27 3.63
C GLY A 623 2.12 -12.43 4.88
N GLY A 624 1.20 -11.54 5.27
CA GLY A 624 1.40 -10.71 6.47
C GLY A 624 1.52 -11.50 7.78
N ALA A 625 0.90 -12.69 7.86
CA ALA A 625 0.82 -13.48 9.09
C ALA A 625 1.92 -14.55 9.23
N LEU A 626 2.36 -15.15 8.12
CA LEU A 626 3.26 -16.31 8.12
C LEU A 626 4.69 -15.93 7.72
N SER A 627 5.69 -16.50 8.39
CA SER A 627 7.09 -16.37 7.96
C SER A 627 7.37 -17.20 6.70
N ASP A 628 8.51 -16.94 6.05
CA ASP A 628 8.91 -17.68 4.85
C ASP A 628 9.09 -19.19 5.13
N ALA A 629 9.59 -19.54 6.32
CA ALA A 629 9.70 -20.91 6.76
C ALA A 629 8.33 -21.56 7.01
N ASP A 630 7.36 -20.82 7.57
CA ASP A 630 6.01 -21.34 7.81
C ASP A 630 5.30 -21.68 6.52
N VAL A 631 5.34 -20.76 5.55
CA VAL A 631 4.74 -20.98 4.23
C VAL A 631 5.43 -22.14 3.52
N ALA A 632 6.76 -22.27 3.64
CA ALA A 632 7.49 -23.36 3.02
C ALA A 632 7.13 -24.72 3.66
N ASP A 633 6.98 -24.81 4.98
CA ASP A 633 6.54 -26.02 5.68
C ASP A 633 5.09 -26.40 5.34
N ILE A 634 4.17 -25.42 5.29
CA ILE A 634 2.77 -25.62 4.86
C ILE A 634 2.73 -26.14 3.42
N ALA A 635 3.40 -25.44 2.50
CA ALA A 635 3.42 -25.83 1.10
C ALA A 635 4.00 -27.25 0.94
N ASN A 636 5.07 -27.57 1.66
CA ASN A 636 5.68 -28.90 1.62
C ASN A 636 4.81 -29.99 2.25
N HIS A 637 4.06 -29.69 3.31
CA HIS A 637 3.04 -30.59 3.83
C HIS A 637 2.03 -30.93 2.73
N GLU A 638 1.41 -29.92 2.13
CA GLU A 638 0.41 -30.11 1.06
C GLU A 638 0.99 -30.86 -0.16
N ARG A 639 2.26 -30.61 -0.49
CA ARG A 639 2.99 -31.23 -1.61
C ARG A 639 3.38 -32.69 -1.39
N THR A 640 3.33 -33.16 -0.15
CA THR A 640 3.75 -34.52 0.24
C THR A 640 2.64 -35.36 0.88
N GLN A 641 1.53 -34.74 1.29
CA GLN A 641 0.40 -35.42 1.91
C GLN A 641 -0.65 -35.88 0.91
N TRP A 642 -1.53 -36.77 1.38
CA TRP A 642 -2.72 -37.25 0.66
C TRP A 642 -2.42 -37.86 -0.72
N GLY A 643 -1.22 -38.45 -0.86
CA GLY A 643 -0.74 -39.06 -2.10
C GLY A 643 -0.10 -38.09 -3.09
N ASN A 644 0.00 -36.79 -2.75
CA ASN A 644 0.77 -35.83 -3.53
C ASN A 644 2.27 -36.20 -3.49
N LYS A 645 2.94 -36.03 -4.64
CA LYS A 645 4.37 -36.31 -4.81
C LYS A 645 5.01 -35.17 -5.60
N ALA A 646 5.08 -33.99 -5.00
CA ALA A 646 5.67 -32.82 -5.62
C ALA A 646 7.05 -32.48 -5.02
N LYS A 647 7.86 -31.74 -5.78
CA LYS A 647 9.19 -31.28 -5.34
C LYS A 647 9.05 -30.33 -4.15
N LEU A 648 9.85 -30.48 -3.10
CA LEU A 648 9.82 -29.56 -1.96
C LEU A 648 10.23 -28.14 -2.36
N VAL A 649 9.66 -27.15 -1.67
CA VAL A 649 10.00 -25.73 -1.74
C VAL A 649 10.80 -25.28 -0.51
N THR A 650 11.55 -24.20 -0.66
CA THR A 650 12.45 -23.64 0.35
C THR A 650 11.94 -22.30 0.88
N ALA A 651 12.38 -21.90 2.08
CA ALA A 651 12.11 -20.56 2.60
C ALA A 651 12.66 -19.45 1.69
N ASP A 652 13.78 -19.67 1.00
CA ASP A 652 14.31 -18.70 0.03
C ASP A 652 13.42 -18.59 -1.22
N GLU A 653 12.86 -19.70 -1.71
CA GLU A 653 11.86 -19.68 -2.77
C GLU A 653 10.59 -18.95 -2.33
N VAL A 654 10.16 -19.09 -1.06
CA VAL A 654 9.03 -18.31 -0.53
C VAL A 654 9.38 -16.83 -0.44
N LYS A 655 10.55 -16.50 0.09
CA LYS A 655 11.04 -15.12 0.21
C LYS A 655 11.11 -14.43 -1.14
N ALA A 656 11.46 -15.17 -2.20
CA ALA A 656 11.49 -14.67 -3.56
C ALA A 656 10.09 -14.40 -4.16
N GLN A 657 9.01 -14.87 -3.52
CA GLN A 657 7.62 -14.68 -3.95
C GLN A 657 6.82 -13.71 -3.07
N ARG A 658 7.43 -13.16 -2.03
CA ARG A 658 6.85 -12.20 -1.09
C ARG A 658 7.13 -10.79 -1.55
#